data_AF-A0A6I5CBX6-F1
#
_entry.id   AF-A0A6I5CBX6-F1
#
_cell.length_a   1.000
_cell.length_b   1.000
_cell.length_c   1.000
_cell.angle_alpha   90.00
_cell.angle_beta   90.00
_cell.angle_gamma   90.00
#
_symmetry.space_group_name_H-M   'P 1'
#
loop_
_entity.id
_entity.type
_entity.pdbx_description
1 polymer ?
#
loop_
_entity_poly.entity_id
_entity_poly.type
_entity_poly.pdbx_seq_one_letter_code
_entity_poly.pdbx_strand_id
1 'polypeptide(L)'
;MKKAHGLRRYFYEYVYYKAVEQARGQAGQVIPISQAKAIRARVDEILGQRGTELADPRLGVTDCLTAIDQAFAEKVSDYEPQFGDHSPQNERYQQSQREFIRATGVGAQADPKSARLPISPYDPDWSERATVKRAGTALVYLPDETIARVAGGEVETLADPRRGNMVLWRIDNEGKPFEAGRAMTNDDASGLTALMDKMSQQEYDRVREWVVDGGRDPQTNRVDRNRFMSQRAVARSAALLEELKAQGVSYEVMRDREPGQIKAKIAGTGMEIRLTDTRQEEYAGARIYDNGTVLRYSTNYRVPGGMAVYSPSPAEAVQLLRFAQGHRIERTDLPGHVVGETGTTHQERGRGRTLVDVPDSYHVDRESMFVVGDYVAPGESGPRSGSKVMLRRDAKNRSLPAFFIDAGPAEAYAKAAVESARENLQAALGVEDLIARAEAERERTGGHLDAIEPPEYAADSEVAAIQRSYWDVLTGAHSDLLRPGATEEMYQQRLEAIGELQAEEVPEMGNLVYGGTAVEKVRQHAEDVPFELIGTWDAELHNVDGEWVQQRFNPDRVARYMTSPTGQWSNLDNLASALRRCEIPPAEMMGSTFQATRFKDRLVRFDAERSVPIADHESAFMRRIGATVRESIERNAATVSEILVDEQGVIRWSGEKLRRDGKGTPISGEIGQVFDVGEYGEITTAFASGDNALVVPGYEATIMAQTPGEVPSSVEERTRLRGYEQLMHERIQYQIASDLIAGRSETGEPSSLNAVYSQLYGTKHPTDFIERATTYQLDESTGGIKGHLDEWTAAILQTEARRVRYSNAIKAGSTIYAEYRAQRDRTEPADDNRFDAWRLTGGRNMTVLTGKDLNNVDAPSGYFDPVMTGGATNQGIVRYLTTQAQVGPDGRIVPGDESVAGQRAPLMALPELETLRYDPFDRQQMTASTIMQSSEVTAPAKTALMTFGGWTADDPIVVSKEFAERHRIRGAGGQERDLVVGDKISDLHGNKGVISLIVDRDMPLQDAQEQEVVEEVHWFRANPGLDVVMSPFSLISRRNAGSARELMSGNVSDLHSPNGDLRPGASGEMRFVVTHMAVDEKTKIYDDEQVRAGKGRKASSQLAWALQSQDCPAIMREFYDHNSGAESNLREYLLVAGMDMEADGTLRVVGQAEGLDERPERRFIPMPELLRTQPRKEGQLPGLNTTAMRKSFGDLIGDRGGDMEI
;
A
#
# COMPACT_ATOMS: atom_id res chain seq x y z
N MET A 1 16.12 -19.11 -49.78
CA MET A 1 15.05 -20.05 -49.40
C MET A 1 14.83 -21.08 -50.52
N LYS A 2 14.64 -22.36 -50.22
CA LYS A 2 14.22 -23.36 -51.23
C LYS A 2 12.75 -23.05 -51.62
N LYS A 3 12.43 -23.04 -52.92
CA LYS A 3 11.23 -22.42 -53.50
C LYS A 3 9.83 -22.91 -53.04
N ALA A 4 9.68 -23.85 -52.10
CA ALA A 4 8.32 -24.35 -51.75
C ALA A 4 8.14 -25.08 -50.40
N HIS A 5 9.18 -25.51 -49.68
CA HIS A 5 8.99 -26.29 -48.45
C HIS A 5 8.79 -25.39 -47.22
N GLY A 6 7.62 -25.44 -46.60
CA GLY A 6 7.31 -24.80 -45.30
C GLY A 6 6.85 -23.35 -45.29
N LEU A 7 6.97 -22.62 -46.42
CA LEU A 7 6.63 -21.20 -46.49
C LEU A 7 5.13 -20.92 -46.27
N ARG A 8 4.28 -21.91 -46.57
CA ARG A 8 2.82 -21.79 -46.48
C ARG A 8 2.35 -21.45 -45.06
N ARG A 9 2.97 -22.08 -44.04
CA ARG A 9 2.69 -21.79 -42.63
C ARG A 9 2.91 -20.31 -42.30
N TYR A 10 4.11 -19.79 -42.59
CA TYR A 10 4.44 -18.39 -42.31
C TYR A 10 3.57 -17.43 -43.12
N PHE A 11 3.13 -17.82 -44.31
CA PHE A 11 2.17 -17.05 -45.09
C PHE A 11 0.78 -17.02 -44.43
N TYR A 12 0.27 -18.14 -43.94
CA TYR A 12 -1.01 -18.16 -43.21
C TYR A 12 -0.94 -17.41 -41.87
N GLU A 13 0.18 -17.49 -41.15
CA GLU A 13 0.43 -16.64 -39.97
C GLU A 13 0.47 -15.15 -40.34
N TYR A 14 1.01 -14.80 -41.52
CA TYR A 14 0.96 -13.43 -42.03
C TYR A 14 -0.45 -13.00 -42.44
N VAL A 15 -1.26 -13.88 -43.03
CA VAL A 15 -2.68 -13.62 -43.32
C VAL A 15 -3.44 -13.38 -42.02
N TYR A 16 -3.20 -14.21 -40.99
CA TYR A 16 -3.79 -14.01 -39.66
C TYR A 16 -3.35 -12.68 -39.03
N TYR A 17 -2.06 -12.35 -39.10
CA TYR A 17 -1.54 -11.06 -38.64
C TYR A 17 -2.28 -9.88 -39.29
N LYS A 18 -2.46 -9.91 -40.61
CA LYS A 18 -3.21 -8.89 -41.35
C LYS A 18 -4.68 -8.85 -40.96
N ALA A 19 -5.28 -10.00 -40.66
CA ALA A 19 -6.65 -10.06 -40.16
C ALA A 19 -6.80 -9.35 -38.81
N VAL A 20 -5.82 -9.49 -37.91
CA VAL A 20 -5.79 -8.76 -36.61
C VAL A 20 -5.68 -7.25 -36.85
N GLU A 21 -4.75 -6.79 -37.70
CA GLU A 21 -4.59 -5.36 -38.00
C GLU A 21 -5.87 -4.75 -38.56
N GLN A 22 -6.52 -5.47 -39.48
CA GLN A 22 -7.76 -5.03 -40.11
C GLN A 22 -8.94 -5.04 -39.13
N ALA A 23 -9.05 -6.07 -38.27
CA ALA A 23 -10.11 -6.17 -37.28
C ALA A 23 -10.06 -5.00 -36.28
N ARG A 24 -8.85 -4.58 -35.86
CA ARG A 24 -8.66 -3.39 -35.01
C ARG A 24 -9.20 -2.13 -35.68
N GLY A 25 -8.87 -1.93 -36.96
CA GLY A 25 -9.33 -0.76 -37.72
C GLY A 25 -10.84 -0.76 -37.97
N GLN A 26 -11.42 -1.95 -38.17
CA GLN A 26 -12.84 -2.12 -38.47
C GLN A 26 -13.74 -1.98 -37.23
N ALA A 27 -13.40 -2.64 -36.13
CA ALA A 27 -14.18 -2.61 -34.90
C ALA A 27 -13.94 -1.36 -34.05
N GLY A 28 -12.84 -0.62 -34.31
CA GLY A 28 -12.42 0.50 -33.46
C GLY A 28 -12.02 0.08 -32.05
N GLN A 29 -11.74 -1.20 -31.83
CA GLN A 29 -11.36 -1.79 -30.53
C GLN A 29 -9.86 -2.08 -30.49
N VAL A 30 -9.26 -1.96 -29.30
CA VAL A 30 -7.92 -2.50 -29.06
C VAL A 30 -8.06 -4.02 -28.96
N ILE A 31 -7.44 -4.76 -29.89
CA ILE A 31 -7.29 -6.22 -29.78
C ILE A 31 -5.89 -6.49 -29.22
N PRO A 32 -5.72 -6.78 -27.91
CA PRO A 32 -4.41 -7.01 -27.31
C PRO A 32 -3.72 -8.27 -27.85
N ILE A 33 -2.41 -8.41 -27.62
CA ILE A 33 -1.65 -9.59 -28.05
C ILE A 33 -2.20 -10.86 -27.39
N SER A 34 -2.58 -10.83 -26.11
CA SER A 34 -3.21 -11.99 -25.46
C SER A 34 -4.53 -12.41 -26.13
N GLN A 35 -5.40 -11.45 -26.48
CA GLN A 35 -6.65 -11.73 -27.18
C GLN A 35 -6.39 -12.25 -28.60
N ALA A 36 -5.45 -11.65 -29.33
CA ALA A 36 -5.06 -12.13 -30.65
C ALA A 36 -4.44 -13.53 -30.59
N LYS A 37 -3.71 -13.89 -29.53
CA LYS A 37 -3.24 -15.26 -29.29
C LYS A 37 -4.40 -16.22 -28.97
N ALA A 38 -5.38 -15.79 -28.18
CA ALA A 38 -6.55 -16.60 -27.86
C ALA A 38 -7.42 -16.88 -29.10
N ILE A 39 -7.65 -15.87 -29.95
CA ILE A 39 -8.33 -16.04 -31.25
C ILE A 39 -7.51 -16.97 -32.15
N ARG A 40 -6.18 -16.84 -32.16
CA ARG A 40 -5.29 -17.72 -32.94
C ARG A 40 -5.37 -19.17 -32.49
N ALA A 41 -5.39 -19.43 -31.18
CA ALA A 41 -5.60 -20.76 -30.62
C ALA A 41 -6.98 -21.30 -31.01
N ARG A 42 -8.02 -20.45 -31.00
CA ARG A 42 -9.36 -20.81 -31.45
C ARG A 42 -9.41 -21.21 -32.93
N VAL A 43 -8.61 -20.58 -33.80
CA VAL A 43 -8.44 -21.00 -35.20
C VAL A 43 -7.92 -22.45 -35.27
N ASP A 44 -6.92 -22.81 -34.46
CA ASP A 44 -6.41 -24.19 -34.42
C ASP A 44 -7.42 -25.17 -33.84
N GLU A 45 -8.25 -24.77 -32.87
CA GLU A 45 -9.34 -25.62 -32.37
C GLU A 45 -10.39 -25.93 -33.46
N ILE A 46 -10.78 -24.91 -34.24
CA ILE A 46 -11.74 -25.06 -35.35
C ILE A 46 -11.16 -25.97 -36.44
N LEU A 47 -9.88 -25.75 -36.80
CA LEU A 47 -9.17 -26.58 -37.77
C LEU A 47 -8.93 -28.01 -37.23
N GLY A 48 -8.70 -28.16 -35.93
CA GLY A 48 -8.47 -29.43 -35.25
C GLY A 48 -9.68 -30.36 -35.32
N GLN A 49 -10.90 -29.82 -35.34
CA GLN A 49 -12.13 -30.58 -35.61
C GLN A 49 -12.11 -31.24 -37.00
N ARG A 50 -11.29 -30.74 -37.92
CA ARG A 50 -11.07 -31.27 -39.28
C ARG A 50 -9.74 -32.04 -39.39
N GLY A 51 -9.03 -32.27 -38.29
CA GLY A 51 -7.77 -33.01 -38.24
C GLY A 51 -6.57 -32.26 -38.81
N THR A 52 -6.59 -30.92 -38.81
CA THR A 52 -5.50 -30.06 -39.30
C THR A 52 -5.29 -28.85 -38.37
N GLU A 53 -4.35 -27.97 -38.68
CA GLU A 53 -3.98 -26.78 -37.91
C GLU A 53 -3.48 -25.69 -38.88
N LEU A 54 -3.39 -24.43 -38.47
CA LEU A 54 -2.94 -23.35 -39.37
C LEU A 54 -1.51 -23.58 -39.87
N ALA A 55 -0.70 -24.25 -39.07
CA ALA A 55 0.67 -24.62 -39.38
C ALA A 55 0.80 -25.80 -40.37
N ASP A 56 -0.28 -26.54 -40.66
CA ASP A 56 -0.23 -27.71 -41.56
C ASP A 56 0.10 -27.27 -43.00
N PRO A 57 1.21 -27.76 -43.59
CA PRO A 57 1.58 -27.45 -44.97
C PRO A 57 0.51 -27.82 -46.01
N ARG A 58 -0.41 -28.72 -45.67
CA ARG A 58 -1.47 -29.21 -46.55
C ARG A 58 -2.79 -28.43 -46.42
N LEU A 59 -2.93 -27.56 -45.42
CA LEU A 59 -4.17 -26.81 -45.15
C LEU A 59 -4.66 -26.01 -46.36
N GLY A 60 -5.89 -26.25 -46.81
CA GLY A 60 -6.54 -25.52 -47.92
C GLY A 60 -6.77 -24.04 -47.61
N VAL A 61 -6.81 -23.19 -48.65
CA VAL A 61 -7.05 -21.74 -48.49
C VAL A 61 -8.43 -21.47 -47.91
N THR A 62 -9.46 -22.15 -48.43
CA THR A 62 -10.84 -21.98 -47.96
C THR A 62 -11.02 -22.35 -46.50
N ASP A 63 -10.44 -23.47 -46.06
CA ASP A 63 -10.49 -23.88 -44.66
C ASP A 63 -9.77 -22.86 -43.74
N CYS A 64 -8.60 -22.37 -44.17
CA CYS A 64 -7.85 -21.33 -43.47
C CYS A 64 -8.66 -20.05 -43.28
N LEU A 65 -9.18 -19.48 -44.38
CA LEU A 65 -9.94 -18.22 -44.33
C LEU A 65 -11.25 -18.36 -43.56
N THR A 66 -11.95 -19.49 -43.71
CA THR A 66 -13.19 -19.78 -42.97
C THR A 66 -12.92 -19.85 -41.47
N ALA A 67 -11.85 -20.54 -41.05
CA ALA A 67 -11.52 -20.68 -39.64
C ALA A 67 -11.11 -19.33 -39.01
N ILE A 68 -10.42 -18.46 -39.75
CA ILE A 68 -10.06 -17.11 -39.30
C ILE A 68 -11.34 -16.27 -39.11
N ASP A 69 -12.18 -16.11 -40.14
CA ASP A 69 -13.39 -15.29 -40.05
C ASP A 69 -14.34 -15.83 -38.95
N GLN A 70 -14.46 -17.16 -38.80
CA GLN A 70 -15.26 -17.76 -37.74
C GLN A 70 -14.69 -17.45 -36.34
N ALA A 71 -13.38 -17.61 -36.13
CA ALA A 71 -12.77 -17.36 -34.82
C ALA A 71 -12.90 -15.89 -34.40
N PHE A 72 -12.77 -14.95 -35.34
CA PHE A 72 -12.99 -13.53 -35.06
C PHE A 72 -14.46 -13.21 -34.79
N ALA A 73 -15.40 -13.75 -35.57
CA ALA A 73 -16.84 -13.54 -35.36
C ALA A 73 -17.32 -14.04 -33.99
N GLU A 74 -16.68 -15.09 -33.44
CA GLU A 74 -16.97 -15.60 -32.10
C GLU A 74 -16.42 -14.72 -30.95
N LYS A 75 -15.45 -13.84 -31.23
CA LYS A 75 -14.55 -13.25 -30.20
C LYS A 75 -14.34 -11.74 -30.29
N VAL A 76 -14.74 -11.11 -31.39
CA VAL A 76 -14.65 -9.66 -31.61
C VAL A 76 -16.05 -9.15 -31.91
N SER A 77 -16.50 -8.18 -31.12
CA SER A 77 -17.82 -7.58 -31.29
C SER A 77 -17.85 -6.74 -32.57
N ASP A 78 -18.99 -6.72 -33.26
CA ASP A 78 -19.17 -5.98 -34.52
C ASP A 78 -18.17 -6.36 -35.62
N TYR A 79 -17.64 -7.59 -35.56
CA TYR A 79 -16.78 -8.14 -36.60
C TYR A 79 -17.58 -8.48 -37.85
N GLU A 80 -17.25 -7.85 -38.98
CA GLU A 80 -17.70 -8.27 -40.30
C GLU A 80 -16.64 -9.18 -40.95
N PRO A 81 -17.03 -10.31 -41.56
CA PRO A 81 -16.13 -11.24 -42.23
C PRO A 81 -15.20 -10.54 -43.22
N GLN A 82 -13.90 -10.77 -43.09
CA GLN A 82 -12.90 -10.11 -43.93
C GLN A 82 -12.69 -10.84 -45.25
N PHE A 83 -13.01 -12.15 -45.29
CA PHE A 83 -12.68 -13.02 -46.41
C PHE A 83 -13.88 -13.50 -47.22
N GLY A 84 -15.04 -12.84 -47.13
CA GLY A 84 -16.15 -12.94 -48.10
C GLY A 84 -16.53 -14.37 -48.54
N ASP A 85 -16.14 -14.76 -49.76
CA ASP A 85 -16.41 -16.08 -50.35
C ASP A 85 -15.43 -17.19 -49.89
N HIS A 86 -14.50 -16.85 -48.99
CA HIS A 86 -13.42 -17.69 -48.48
C HIS A 86 -12.63 -18.38 -49.60
N SER A 87 -12.47 -17.71 -50.75
CA SER A 87 -11.79 -18.27 -51.91
C SER A 87 -10.38 -17.69 -52.11
N PRO A 88 -9.51 -18.38 -52.86
CA PRO A 88 -8.23 -17.81 -53.32
C PRO A 88 -8.40 -16.57 -54.20
N GLN A 89 -9.60 -16.27 -54.69
CA GLN A 89 -9.92 -15.09 -55.50
C GLN A 89 -10.27 -13.87 -54.64
N ASN A 90 -10.45 -14.04 -53.32
CA ASN A 90 -10.72 -12.93 -52.41
C ASN A 90 -9.62 -11.84 -52.51
N GLU A 91 -10.05 -10.58 -52.70
CA GLU A 91 -9.13 -9.46 -52.95
C GLU A 91 -8.14 -9.23 -51.80
N ARG A 92 -8.60 -9.36 -50.54
CA ARG A 92 -7.76 -9.19 -49.35
C ARG A 92 -6.74 -10.31 -49.21
N TYR A 93 -7.16 -11.56 -49.45
CA TYR A 93 -6.22 -12.69 -49.49
C TYR A 93 -5.14 -12.50 -50.56
N GLN A 94 -5.54 -12.09 -51.77
CA GLN A 94 -4.59 -11.81 -52.85
C GLN A 94 -3.66 -10.64 -52.54
N GLN A 95 -4.15 -9.61 -51.82
CA GLN A 95 -3.32 -8.51 -51.35
C GLN A 95 -2.27 -9.01 -50.37
N SER A 96 -2.66 -9.74 -49.32
CA SER A 96 -1.72 -10.36 -48.37
C SER A 96 -0.71 -11.26 -49.07
N GLN A 97 -1.14 -12.00 -50.09
CA GLN A 97 -0.26 -12.83 -50.92
C GLN A 97 0.78 -11.99 -51.69
N ARG A 98 0.36 -10.90 -52.35
CA ARG A 98 1.26 -9.99 -53.06
C ARG A 98 2.27 -9.33 -52.12
N GLU A 99 1.81 -8.86 -50.95
CA GLU A 99 2.65 -8.23 -49.93
C GLU A 99 3.68 -9.22 -49.37
N PHE A 100 3.25 -10.44 -49.02
CA PHE A 100 4.14 -11.49 -48.53
C PHE A 100 5.17 -11.92 -49.59
N ILE A 101 4.76 -12.10 -50.84
CA ILE A 101 5.65 -12.41 -51.97
C ILE A 101 6.69 -11.30 -52.16
N ARG A 102 6.26 -10.03 -52.09
CA ARG A 102 7.16 -8.88 -52.20
C ARG A 102 8.16 -8.82 -51.04
N ALA A 103 7.70 -9.09 -49.81
CA ALA A 103 8.54 -9.11 -48.62
C ALA A 103 9.57 -10.24 -48.65
N THR A 104 9.19 -11.43 -49.13
CA THR A 104 10.03 -12.64 -49.11
C THR A 104 10.88 -12.83 -50.38
N GLY A 105 10.53 -12.19 -51.50
CA GLY A 105 11.22 -12.35 -52.78
C GLY A 105 10.92 -13.69 -53.48
N VAL A 106 9.90 -14.43 -53.06
CA VAL A 106 9.54 -15.74 -53.61
C VAL A 106 8.76 -15.56 -54.92
N GLY A 107 9.42 -15.76 -56.06
CA GLY A 107 8.77 -15.77 -57.38
C GLY A 107 8.83 -14.46 -58.18
N ALA A 108 9.50 -13.41 -57.68
CA ALA A 108 9.72 -12.13 -58.38
C ALA A 108 11.04 -11.45 -57.96
N GLN A 109 11.41 -10.33 -58.58
CA GLN A 109 12.58 -9.53 -58.19
C GLN A 109 12.30 -8.85 -56.84
N ALA A 110 13.13 -9.13 -55.85
CA ALA A 110 12.93 -8.67 -54.47
C ALA A 110 13.18 -7.16 -54.33
N ASP A 111 12.45 -6.52 -53.41
CA ASP A 111 12.72 -5.15 -53.00
C ASP A 111 14.07 -5.10 -52.25
N PRO A 112 15.04 -4.27 -52.66
CA PRO A 112 16.31 -4.09 -51.94
C PRO A 112 16.16 -3.58 -50.51
N LYS A 113 14.96 -3.09 -50.11
CA LYS A 113 14.61 -2.68 -48.74
C LYS A 113 13.94 -3.79 -47.89
N SER A 114 13.74 -5.01 -48.42
CA SER A 114 13.00 -6.06 -47.70
C SER A 114 13.86 -6.81 -46.66
N ALA A 115 13.45 -6.80 -45.39
CA ALA A 115 13.95 -7.74 -44.38
C ALA A 115 13.10 -9.02 -44.50
N ARG A 116 13.71 -10.15 -44.89
CA ARG A 116 12.96 -11.34 -45.37
C ARG A 116 12.40 -12.22 -44.23
N LEU A 117 11.51 -13.14 -44.60
CA LEU A 117 10.58 -13.95 -43.78
C LEU A 117 9.97 -13.24 -42.55
N PRO A 118 8.72 -12.73 -42.65
CA PRO A 118 8.02 -12.17 -41.50
C PRO A 118 7.62 -13.26 -40.49
N ILE A 119 7.81 -12.96 -39.22
CA ILE A 119 7.42 -13.77 -38.07
C ILE A 119 6.33 -13.01 -37.33
N SER A 120 5.17 -13.66 -37.22
CA SER A 120 4.00 -13.12 -36.52
C SER A 120 4.23 -13.10 -35.01
N PRO A 121 3.84 -12.03 -34.29
CA PRO A 121 3.82 -12.01 -32.82
C PRO A 121 2.75 -12.96 -32.22
N TYR A 122 1.90 -13.55 -33.06
CA TYR A 122 0.83 -14.47 -32.67
C TYR A 122 1.15 -15.94 -32.97
N ASP A 123 2.25 -16.22 -33.68
CA ASP A 123 2.66 -17.60 -34.01
C ASP A 123 3.10 -18.33 -32.73
N PRO A 124 2.45 -19.43 -32.32
CA PRO A 124 2.76 -20.14 -31.07
C PRO A 124 4.22 -20.57 -30.91
N ASP A 125 4.96 -20.79 -32.01
CA ASP A 125 6.37 -21.19 -31.96
C ASP A 125 7.34 -20.03 -31.66
N TRP A 126 6.87 -18.79 -31.86
CA TRP A 126 7.68 -17.57 -31.77
C TRP A 126 7.17 -16.59 -30.71
N SER A 127 5.87 -16.57 -30.43
CA SER A 127 5.21 -15.53 -29.65
C SER A 127 5.61 -15.49 -28.16
N GLU A 128 6.23 -16.57 -27.68
CA GLU A 128 6.76 -16.68 -26.32
C GLU A 128 8.27 -16.39 -26.22
N ARG A 129 8.90 -15.91 -27.31
CA ARG A 129 10.31 -15.49 -27.31
C ARG A 129 10.45 -14.03 -26.87
N ALA A 130 11.47 -13.72 -26.07
CA ALA A 130 11.67 -12.39 -25.49
C ALA A 130 11.80 -11.30 -26.56
N THR A 131 12.54 -11.59 -27.64
CA THR A 131 12.71 -10.66 -28.77
C THR A 131 11.40 -10.40 -29.50
N VAL A 132 10.50 -11.40 -29.59
CA VAL A 132 9.18 -11.24 -30.21
C VAL A 132 8.25 -10.48 -29.27
N LYS A 133 8.19 -10.82 -27.98
CA LYS A 133 7.40 -10.06 -26.98
C LYS A 133 7.81 -8.59 -26.90
N ARG A 134 9.12 -8.29 -26.95
CA ARG A 134 9.62 -6.90 -26.96
C ARG A 134 9.34 -6.13 -28.25
N ALA A 135 9.00 -6.83 -29.33
CA ALA A 135 8.59 -6.19 -30.58
C ALA A 135 7.12 -5.73 -30.53
N GLY A 136 6.36 -6.11 -29.51
CA GLY A 136 4.95 -5.77 -29.36
C GLY A 136 4.12 -6.43 -30.47
N THR A 137 3.29 -5.64 -31.15
CA THR A 137 2.51 -6.14 -32.29
C THR A 137 3.25 -6.02 -33.62
N ALA A 138 4.49 -5.53 -33.64
CA ALA A 138 5.28 -5.46 -34.87
C ALA A 138 5.77 -6.85 -35.31
N LEU A 139 5.78 -7.09 -36.62
CA LEU A 139 6.47 -8.23 -37.21
C LEU A 139 7.99 -8.12 -36.95
N VAL A 140 8.61 -9.28 -36.71
CA VAL A 140 10.07 -9.43 -36.77
C VAL A 140 10.45 -10.28 -37.98
N TYR A 141 11.70 -10.19 -38.41
CA TYR A 141 12.13 -10.69 -39.71
C TYR A 141 13.41 -11.53 -39.63
N LEU A 142 13.52 -12.53 -40.51
CA LEU A 142 14.70 -13.38 -40.72
C LEU A 142 15.30 -13.21 -42.13
N PRO A 143 16.51 -12.61 -42.25
CA PRO A 143 17.18 -12.45 -43.53
C PRO A 143 17.42 -13.80 -44.25
N ASP A 144 17.28 -13.79 -45.58
CA ASP A 144 17.42 -15.00 -46.40
C ASP A 144 18.82 -15.63 -46.31
N GLU A 145 19.87 -14.82 -46.18
CA GLU A 145 21.23 -15.27 -45.91
C GLU A 145 21.33 -16.09 -44.60
N THR A 146 20.62 -15.64 -43.56
CA THR A 146 20.55 -16.36 -42.28
C THR A 146 19.81 -17.69 -42.43
N ILE A 147 18.69 -17.71 -43.15
CA ILE A 147 17.92 -18.94 -43.42
C ILE A 147 18.76 -19.95 -44.23
N ALA A 148 19.45 -19.49 -45.28
CA ALA A 148 20.32 -20.33 -46.10
C ALA A 148 21.46 -20.94 -45.26
N ARG A 149 22.11 -20.12 -44.43
CA ARG A 149 23.23 -20.53 -43.58
C ARG A 149 22.82 -21.50 -42.47
N VAL A 150 21.70 -21.25 -41.79
CA VAL A 150 21.33 -21.98 -40.56
C VAL A 150 20.46 -23.20 -40.85
N ALA A 151 19.69 -23.17 -41.93
CA ALA A 151 18.67 -24.19 -42.23
C ALA A 151 18.77 -24.77 -43.65
N GLY A 152 19.82 -24.46 -44.41
CA GLY A 152 19.92 -24.91 -45.82
C GLY A 152 18.77 -24.39 -46.70
N GLY A 153 18.13 -23.29 -46.27
CA GLY A 153 16.96 -22.72 -46.94
C GLY A 153 15.61 -23.37 -46.61
N GLU A 154 15.53 -24.27 -45.62
CA GLU A 154 14.30 -24.92 -45.14
C GLU A 154 13.69 -24.13 -43.97
N VAL A 155 12.46 -23.64 -44.12
CA VAL A 155 11.87 -22.72 -43.13
C VAL A 155 11.09 -23.42 -42.00
N GLU A 156 10.69 -24.69 -42.19
CA GLU A 156 9.85 -25.46 -41.24
C GLU A 156 10.53 -25.67 -39.89
N THR A 157 11.86 -25.69 -39.88
CA THR A 157 12.67 -26.02 -38.70
C THR A 157 13.29 -24.77 -38.06
N LEU A 158 12.93 -23.56 -38.50
CA LEU A 158 13.55 -22.31 -38.00
C LEU A 158 13.24 -22.01 -36.54
N ALA A 159 12.05 -22.37 -36.06
CA ALA A 159 11.65 -22.18 -34.67
C ALA A 159 12.34 -23.14 -33.68
N ASP A 160 13.11 -24.13 -34.18
CA ASP A 160 13.79 -25.11 -33.35
C ASP A 160 14.76 -24.41 -32.36
N PRO A 161 14.65 -24.70 -31.05
CA PRO A 161 15.55 -24.14 -30.02
C PRO A 161 17.05 -24.26 -30.34
N ARG A 162 17.47 -25.32 -31.06
CA ARG A 162 18.86 -25.55 -31.47
C ARG A 162 19.41 -24.47 -32.39
N ARG A 163 18.53 -23.71 -33.06
CA ARG A 163 18.89 -22.64 -34.00
C ARG A 163 18.74 -21.24 -33.40
N GLY A 164 18.50 -21.16 -32.10
CA GLY A 164 18.19 -19.92 -31.38
C GLY A 164 19.27 -18.81 -31.39
N ASN A 165 20.48 -19.08 -31.88
CA ASN A 165 21.53 -18.06 -32.04
C ASN A 165 21.32 -17.14 -33.26
N MET A 166 20.33 -17.42 -34.10
CA MET A 166 19.98 -16.54 -35.22
C MET A 166 19.50 -15.17 -34.72
N VAL A 167 19.77 -14.13 -35.51
CA VAL A 167 19.36 -12.75 -35.20
C VAL A 167 18.06 -12.43 -35.93
N LEU A 168 17.08 -11.95 -35.18
CA LEU A 168 15.82 -11.39 -35.66
C LEU A 168 15.99 -9.88 -35.88
N TRP A 169 15.29 -9.37 -36.88
CA TRP A 169 15.38 -7.98 -37.32
C TRP A 169 14.02 -7.30 -37.24
N ARG A 170 14.02 -5.99 -37.03
CA ARG A 170 12.85 -5.12 -37.16
C ARG A 170 13.11 -4.10 -38.26
N ILE A 171 12.04 -3.48 -38.74
CA ILE A 171 12.10 -2.41 -39.73
C ILE A 171 11.61 -1.13 -39.04
N ASP A 172 12.35 -0.04 -39.16
CA ASP A 172 11.94 1.27 -38.63
C ASP A 172 10.94 1.98 -39.56
N ASN A 173 10.48 3.16 -39.15
CA ASN A 173 9.50 3.96 -39.90
C ASN A 173 10.01 4.41 -41.29
N GLU A 174 11.32 4.39 -41.52
CA GLU A 174 11.96 4.76 -42.79
C GLU A 174 12.17 3.54 -43.71
N GLY A 175 11.76 2.36 -43.26
CA GLY A 175 11.93 1.11 -43.98
C GLY A 175 13.33 0.51 -43.85
N LYS A 176 14.13 0.96 -42.86
CA LYS A 176 15.50 0.48 -42.65
C LYS A 176 15.51 -0.65 -41.60
N PRO A 177 16.19 -1.77 -41.89
CA PRO A 177 16.29 -2.87 -40.95
C PRO A 177 17.27 -2.55 -39.81
N PHE A 178 16.89 -2.91 -38.58
CA PHE A 178 17.76 -2.87 -37.40
C PHE A 178 17.65 -4.17 -36.59
N GLU A 179 18.70 -4.52 -35.86
CA GLU A 179 18.75 -5.75 -35.06
C GLU A 179 17.74 -5.69 -33.91
N ALA A 180 16.82 -6.66 -33.85
CA ALA A 180 15.86 -6.80 -32.75
C ALA A 180 16.43 -7.64 -31.60
N GLY A 181 17.30 -8.59 -31.93
CA GLY A 181 17.99 -9.47 -30.99
C GLY A 181 18.00 -10.93 -31.43
N ARG A 182 18.48 -11.82 -30.55
CA ARG A 182 18.56 -13.27 -30.86
C ARG A 182 17.19 -13.93 -30.78
N ALA A 183 16.93 -14.90 -31.66
CA ALA A 183 15.73 -15.72 -31.65
C ALA A 183 15.51 -16.47 -30.32
N MET A 184 16.59 -16.84 -29.63
CA MET A 184 16.58 -17.36 -28.27
C MET A 184 17.59 -16.62 -27.41
N THR A 185 17.05 -15.78 -26.54
CA THR A 185 17.81 -15.04 -25.54
C THR A 185 18.10 -15.90 -24.31
N ASN A 186 18.89 -15.37 -23.38
CA ASN A 186 19.06 -16.02 -22.07
C ASN A 186 17.80 -15.89 -21.20
N ASP A 187 16.95 -14.89 -21.46
CA ASP A 187 15.67 -14.70 -20.78
C ASP A 187 14.69 -15.83 -21.14
N ASP A 188 14.75 -16.30 -22.39
CA ASP A 188 13.96 -17.46 -22.85
C ASP A 188 14.47 -18.76 -22.22
N ALA A 189 15.79 -18.93 -22.17
CA ALA A 189 16.41 -20.11 -21.58
C ALA A 189 16.20 -20.18 -20.06
N SER A 190 16.12 -19.03 -19.38
CA SER A 190 15.85 -18.96 -17.94
C SER A 190 14.36 -19.12 -17.60
N GLY A 191 13.47 -19.01 -18.59
CA GLY A 191 12.02 -19.00 -18.40
C GLY A 191 11.45 -17.67 -17.94
N LEU A 192 12.28 -16.63 -17.79
CA LEU A 192 11.86 -15.30 -17.37
C LEU A 192 10.86 -14.67 -18.36
N THR A 193 10.96 -15.00 -19.66
CA THR A 193 10.03 -14.52 -20.68
C THR A 193 8.57 -14.95 -20.43
N ALA A 194 8.35 -16.11 -19.80
CA ALA A 194 7.02 -16.59 -19.46
C ALA A 194 6.39 -15.83 -18.27
N LEU A 195 7.20 -15.06 -17.54
CA LEU A 195 6.77 -14.24 -16.41
C LEU A 195 6.61 -12.75 -16.78
N MET A 196 7.04 -12.35 -17.99
CA MET A 196 7.14 -10.94 -18.42
C MET A 196 5.80 -10.18 -18.35
N ASP A 197 4.70 -10.81 -18.74
CA ASP A 197 3.33 -10.30 -18.74
C ASP A 197 2.66 -10.31 -17.35
N LYS A 198 3.41 -10.76 -16.34
CA LYS A 198 3.01 -10.75 -14.92
C LYS A 198 3.88 -9.79 -14.10
N MET A 199 4.73 -9.01 -14.76
CA MET A 199 5.59 -7.99 -14.16
C MET A 199 5.38 -6.65 -14.86
N SER A 200 5.52 -5.57 -14.12
CA SER A 200 5.76 -4.26 -14.72
C SER A 200 7.12 -4.23 -15.41
N GLN A 201 7.30 -3.27 -16.32
CA GLN A 201 8.60 -3.11 -16.99
C GLN A 201 9.74 -2.86 -16.01
N GLN A 202 9.49 -2.08 -14.96
CA GLN A 202 10.48 -1.74 -13.95
C GLN A 202 10.92 -2.97 -13.14
N GLU A 203 9.98 -3.82 -12.74
CA GLU A 203 10.28 -5.07 -12.04
C GLU A 203 11.10 -6.00 -12.93
N TYR A 204 10.68 -6.18 -14.19
CA TYR A 204 11.40 -7.01 -15.15
C TYR A 204 12.85 -6.56 -15.32
N ASP A 205 13.09 -5.26 -15.54
CA ASP A 205 14.43 -4.72 -15.74
C ASP A 205 15.30 -4.87 -14.48
N ARG A 206 14.71 -4.73 -13.29
CA ARG A 206 15.41 -4.87 -12.00
C ARG A 206 15.91 -6.30 -11.75
N VAL A 207 15.15 -7.30 -12.19
CA VAL A 207 15.44 -8.72 -11.87
C VAL A 207 16.08 -9.50 -13.02
N ARG A 208 16.01 -9.02 -14.26
CA ARG A 208 16.47 -9.76 -15.45
C ARG A 208 17.91 -10.24 -15.35
N GLU A 209 18.85 -9.33 -15.10
CA GLU A 209 20.28 -9.67 -15.03
C GLU A 209 20.54 -10.65 -13.88
N TRP A 210 19.91 -10.43 -12.72
CA TRP A 210 20.00 -11.30 -11.56
C TRP A 210 19.60 -12.75 -11.87
N VAL A 211 18.55 -12.96 -12.68
CA VAL A 211 18.13 -14.31 -13.10
C VAL A 211 19.14 -14.93 -14.07
N VAL A 212 19.66 -14.14 -15.03
CA VAL A 212 20.66 -14.61 -15.99
C VAL A 212 21.97 -15.00 -15.31
N ASP A 213 22.36 -14.26 -14.27
CA ASP A 213 23.58 -14.51 -13.49
C ASP A 213 23.57 -15.86 -12.78
N GLY A 214 22.39 -16.37 -12.39
CA GLY A 214 22.26 -17.73 -11.85
C GLY A 214 22.63 -18.84 -12.86
N GLY A 215 22.61 -18.53 -14.16
CA GLY A 215 23.08 -19.42 -15.21
C GLY A 215 24.58 -19.32 -15.48
N ARG A 216 25.30 -18.35 -14.91
CA ARG A 216 26.73 -18.15 -15.18
C ARG A 216 27.59 -19.16 -14.47
N ASP A 217 28.45 -19.83 -15.22
CA ASP A 217 29.52 -20.66 -14.68
C ASP A 217 30.54 -19.79 -13.91
N PRO A 218 30.81 -20.07 -12.62
CA PRO A 218 31.69 -19.23 -11.81
C PRO A 218 33.16 -19.21 -12.28
N GLN A 219 33.60 -20.21 -13.04
CA GLN A 219 34.97 -20.34 -13.51
C GLN A 219 35.18 -19.62 -14.84
N THR A 220 34.17 -19.68 -15.73
CA THR A 220 34.28 -19.14 -17.10
C THR A 220 33.52 -17.83 -17.30
N ASN A 221 32.66 -17.46 -16.34
CA ASN A 221 31.71 -16.35 -16.40
C ASN A 221 30.73 -16.40 -17.60
N ARG A 222 30.65 -17.55 -18.28
CA ARG A 222 29.74 -17.79 -19.41
C ARG A 222 28.42 -18.37 -18.92
N VAL A 223 27.33 -17.98 -19.57
CA VAL A 223 26.00 -18.52 -19.26
C VAL A 223 25.89 -19.95 -19.77
N ASP A 224 25.71 -20.91 -18.86
CA ASP A 224 25.31 -22.27 -19.15
C ASP A 224 23.79 -22.41 -18.99
N ARG A 225 23.11 -22.56 -20.13
CA ARG A 225 21.64 -22.70 -20.19
C ARG A 225 21.13 -23.94 -19.47
N ASN A 226 21.97 -24.96 -19.24
CA ASN A 226 21.58 -26.15 -18.49
C ASN A 226 21.46 -25.89 -16.98
N ARG A 227 21.94 -24.75 -16.48
CA ARG A 227 21.84 -24.40 -15.06
C ARG A 227 20.55 -23.67 -14.70
N PHE A 228 19.79 -23.19 -15.69
CA PHE A 228 18.47 -22.62 -15.47
C PHE A 228 17.44 -23.68 -15.08
N MET A 229 16.41 -23.26 -14.33
CA MET A 229 15.30 -24.13 -13.93
C MET A 229 14.54 -24.75 -15.11
N SER A 230 13.79 -25.81 -14.82
CA SER A 230 13.00 -26.53 -15.83
C SER A 230 11.76 -25.74 -16.29
N GLN A 231 11.25 -26.08 -17.48
CA GLN A 231 9.98 -25.54 -17.96
C GLN A 231 8.79 -25.88 -17.05
N ARG A 232 8.84 -27.02 -16.35
CA ARG A 232 7.79 -27.39 -15.37
C ARG A 232 7.77 -26.43 -14.19
N ALA A 233 8.94 -25.99 -13.71
CA ALA A 233 9.04 -25.00 -12.65
C ALA A 233 8.54 -23.62 -13.10
N VAL A 234 8.91 -23.21 -14.30
CA VAL A 234 8.41 -21.98 -14.94
C VAL A 234 6.89 -21.98 -15.02
N ALA A 235 6.28 -23.09 -15.46
CA ALA A 235 4.84 -23.23 -15.57
C ALA A 235 4.11 -23.11 -14.22
N ARG A 236 4.68 -23.63 -13.13
CA ARG A 236 4.11 -23.43 -11.78
C ARG A 236 4.15 -21.97 -11.36
N SER A 237 5.30 -21.31 -11.53
CA SER A 237 5.45 -19.89 -11.19
C SER A 237 4.51 -19.01 -12.00
N ALA A 238 4.36 -19.28 -13.30
CA ALA A 238 3.40 -18.58 -14.14
C ALA A 238 1.95 -18.77 -13.66
N ALA A 239 1.55 -20.00 -13.32
CA ALA A 239 0.20 -20.28 -12.83
C ALA A 239 -0.11 -19.59 -11.49
N LEU A 240 0.87 -19.52 -10.59
CA LEU A 240 0.73 -18.80 -9.32
C LEU A 240 0.52 -17.29 -9.53
N LEU A 241 1.28 -16.66 -10.44
CA LEU A 241 1.09 -15.25 -10.74
C LEU A 241 -0.22 -14.97 -11.49
N GLU A 242 -0.65 -15.87 -12.37
CA GLU A 242 -1.98 -15.74 -13.01
C GLU A 242 -3.12 -15.89 -12.01
N GLU A 243 -3.03 -16.80 -11.04
CA GLU A 243 -4.02 -16.90 -9.97
C GLU A 243 -4.07 -15.61 -9.14
N LEU A 244 -2.93 -15.04 -8.76
CA LEU A 244 -2.89 -13.76 -8.03
C LEU A 244 -3.52 -12.62 -8.85
N LYS A 245 -3.23 -12.54 -10.15
CA LYS A 245 -3.86 -11.57 -11.08
C LYS A 245 -5.37 -11.80 -11.20
N ALA A 246 -5.82 -13.05 -11.30
CA ALA A 246 -7.23 -13.40 -11.37
C ALA A 246 -7.99 -13.04 -10.09
N GLN A 247 -7.35 -13.21 -8.92
CA GLN A 247 -7.89 -12.78 -7.62
C GLN A 247 -7.83 -11.26 -7.40
N GLY A 248 -7.15 -10.50 -8.28
CA GLY A 248 -6.87 -9.08 -8.08
C GLY A 248 -5.90 -8.79 -6.92
N VAL A 249 -5.16 -9.80 -6.44
CA VAL A 249 -4.23 -9.66 -5.32
C VAL A 249 -2.93 -9.02 -5.82
N SER A 250 -2.58 -7.88 -5.22
CA SER A 250 -1.35 -7.16 -5.58
C SER A 250 -0.11 -7.89 -5.06
N TYR A 251 0.94 -7.92 -5.88
CA TYR A 251 2.25 -8.47 -5.52
C TYR A 251 3.36 -7.64 -6.18
N GLU A 252 4.58 -7.75 -5.63
CA GLU A 252 5.80 -7.18 -6.24
C GLU A 252 6.78 -8.32 -6.54
N VAL A 253 7.39 -8.30 -7.72
CA VAL A 253 8.47 -9.22 -8.09
C VAL A 253 9.82 -8.58 -7.83
N MET A 254 10.65 -9.27 -7.04
CA MET A 254 11.96 -8.77 -6.61
C MET A 254 13.03 -9.86 -6.58
N ARG A 255 14.30 -9.45 -6.45
CA ARG A 255 15.43 -10.36 -6.25
C ARG A 255 15.27 -11.13 -4.94
N ASP A 256 15.57 -12.43 -4.98
CA ASP A 256 15.71 -13.27 -3.79
C ASP A 256 17.20 -13.39 -3.42
N ARG A 257 17.52 -14.22 -2.43
CA ARG A 257 18.83 -14.30 -1.76
C ARG A 257 20.02 -14.55 -2.70
N GLU A 258 19.87 -15.45 -3.67
CA GLU A 258 20.96 -15.90 -4.54
C GLU A 258 20.72 -15.51 -6.01
N PRO A 259 21.78 -15.27 -6.81
CA PRO A 259 21.67 -15.11 -8.26
C PRO A 259 20.90 -16.26 -8.89
N GLY A 260 19.98 -15.96 -9.81
CA GLY A 260 19.05 -16.93 -10.39
C GLY A 260 17.72 -17.05 -9.65
N GLN A 261 17.61 -16.52 -8.43
CA GLN A 261 16.39 -16.60 -7.62
C GLN A 261 15.68 -15.25 -7.56
N ILE A 262 14.39 -15.26 -7.90
CA ILE A 262 13.47 -14.16 -7.69
C ILE A 262 12.23 -14.65 -6.96
N LYS A 263 11.54 -13.73 -6.30
CA LYS A 263 10.33 -14.01 -5.52
C LYS A 263 9.22 -13.00 -5.81
N ALA A 264 7.98 -13.45 -5.67
CA ALA A 264 6.83 -12.57 -5.52
C ALA A 264 6.55 -12.35 -4.04
N LYS A 265 6.45 -11.10 -3.62
CA LYS A 265 5.98 -10.71 -2.29
C LYS A 265 4.52 -10.28 -2.39
N ILE A 266 3.64 -10.96 -1.67
CA ILE A 266 2.21 -10.67 -1.69
C ILE A 266 1.93 -9.48 -0.76
N ALA A 267 1.24 -8.45 -1.27
CA ALA A 267 0.91 -7.26 -0.49
C ALA A 267 0.04 -7.61 0.74
N GLY A 268 0.25 -6.91 1.86
CA GLY A 268 -0.55 -7.09 3.08
C GLY A 268 -0.27 -8.36 3.88
N THR A 269 0.67 -9.22 3.44
CA THR A 269 0.99 -10.50 4.10
C THR A 269 2.50 -10.70 4.26
N GLY A 270 2.90 -11.70 5.05
CA GLY A 270 4.29 -12.17 5.14
C GLY A 270 4.67 -13.18 4.04
N MET A 271 3.76 -13.47 3.11
CA MET A 271 3.94 -14.53 2.13
C MET A 271 4.88 -14.11 0.99
N GLU A 272 5.86 -14.97 0.74
CA GLU A 272 6.82 -14.88 -0.34
C GLU A 272 6.81 -16.18 -1.14
N ILE A 273 6.68 -16.06 -2.47
CA ILE A 273 6.68 -17.19 -3.38
C ILE A 273 7.95 -17.15 -4.21
N ARG A 274 8.78 -18.20 -4.15
CA ARG A 274 9.93 -18.30 -5.04
C ARG A 274 9.46 -18.61 -6.46
N LEU A 275 9.79 -17.73 -7.41
CA LEU A 275 9.36 -17.81 -8.81
C LEU A 275 10.43 -18.43 -9.73
N THR A 276 11.71 -18.22 -9.42
CA THR A 276 12.81 -18.80 -10.20
C THR A 276 13.85 -19.42 -9.28
N ASP A 277 14.58 -20.41 -9.81
CA ASP A 277 15.68 -21.05 -9.10
C ASP A 277 16.72 -21.60 -10.10
N THR A 278 17.82 -22.12 -9.58
CA THR A 278 18.76 -22.93 -10.36
C THR A 278 18.24 -24.36 -10.54
N ARG A 279 18.72 -25.07 -11.57
CA ARG A 279 18.23 -26.41 -11.93
C ARG A 279 18.37 -27.47 -10.83
N GLN A 280 19.31 -27.29 -9.90
CA GLN A 280 19.59 -28.29 -8.87
C GLN A 280 18.50 -28.37 -7.79
N GLU A 281 17.73 -27.30 -7.58
CA GLU A 281 16.74 -27.23 -6.50
C GLU A 281 15.29 -27.45 -6.98
N GLU A 282 14.93 -26.97 -8.18
CA GLU A 282 13.60 -27.06 -8.81
C GLU A 282 12.40 -26.70 -7.89
N TYR A 283 12.61 -25.90 -6.84
CA TYR A 283 11.56 -25.51 -5.87
C TYR A 283 10.71 -24.32 -6.30
N ALA A 284 11.05 -23.67 -7.42
CA ALA A 284 10.28 -22.57 -7.97
C ALA A 284 8.82 -22.98 -8.21
N GLY A 285 7.91 -22.16 -7.70
CA GLY A 285 6.46 -22.38 -7.71
C GLY A 285 5.99 -23.60 -6.91
N ALA A 286 6.83 -24.23 -6.09
CA ALA A 286 6.50 -25.42 -5.30
C ALA A 286 6.59 -25.20 -3.78
N ARG A 287 7.00 -24.01 -3.35
CA ARG A 287 7.12 -23.61 -1.95
C ARG A 287 6.59 -22.20 -1.74
N ILE A 288 5.90 -22.01 -0.63
CA ILE A 288 5.47 -20.69 -0.14
C ILE A 288 6.13 -20.48 1.22
N TYR A 289 6.77 -19.33 1.37
CA TYR A 289 7.45 -18.92 2.58
C TYR A 289 6.58 -17.89 3.29
N ASP A 290 6.44 -18.00 4.60
CA ASP A 290 5.67 -17.04 5.39
C ASP A 290 6.31 -16.87 6.77
N ASN A 291 7.04 -15.76 6.96
CA ASN A 291 7.70 -15.42 8.23
C ASN A 291 8.51 -16.58 8.85
N GLY A 292 9.28 -17.29 8.03
CA GLY A 292 10.09 -18.45 8.44
C GLY A 292 9.35 -19.79 8.46
N THR A 293 8.05 -19.81 8.16
CA THR A 293 7.28 -21.00 7.84
C THR A 293 7.47 -21.36 6.37
N VAL A 294 7.55 -22.66 6.05
CA VAL A 294 7.61 -23.17 4.67
C VAL A 294 6.44 -24.11 4.44
N LEU A 295 5.63 -23.79 3.44
CA LEU A 295 4.53 -24.63 2.96
C LEU A 295 4.95 -25.31 1.66
N ARG A 296 4.76 -26.63 1.57
CA ARG A 296 5.12 -27.43 0.39
C ARG A 296 4.41 -28.77 0.36
N TYR A 297 4.39 -29.41 -0.81
CA TYR A 297 4.03 -30.82 -0.90
C TYR A 297 5.13 -31.76 -0.38
N SER A 298 4.70 -32.92 0.10
CA SER A 298 5.52 -34.02 0.62
C SER A 298 4.79 -35.36 0.46
N THR A 299 5.48 -36.47 0.74
CA THR A 299 4.89 -37.82 0.71
C THR A 299 5.28 -38.61 1.95
N ASN A 300 4.48 -39.62 2.29
CA ASN A 300 4.84 -40.65 3.26
C ASN A 300 5.47 -41.90 2.60
N TYR A 301 5.75 -41.85 1.29
CA TYR A 301 6.36 -42.95 0.54
C TYR A 301 7.88 -42.96 0.66
N ARG A 302 8.45 -44.09 1.09
CA ARG A 302 9.88 -44.21 1.37
C ARG A 302 10.66 -44.74 0.17
N VAL A 303 11.75 -44.07 -0.17
CA VAL A 303 12.70 -44.43 -1.24
C VAL A 303 14.12 -44.55 -0.66
N PRO A 304 15.08 -45.20 -1.34
CA PRO A 304 16.48 -45.19 -0.92
C PRO A 304 16.97 -43.73 -0.74
N GLY A 305 17.45 -43.40 0.46
CA GLY A 305 17.91 -42.04 0.78
C GLY A 305 16.87 -41.09 1.40
N GLY A 306 15.59 -41.47 1.54
CA GLY A 306 14.62 -40.63 2.25
C GLY A 306 13.15 -40.88 1.87
N MET A 307 12.37 -39.80 1.85
CA MET A 307 11.00 -39.78 1.37
C MET A 307 10.98 -39.38 -0.11
N ALA A 308 10.03 -39.87 -0.88
CA ALA A 308 9.90 -39.49 -2.27
C ALA A 308 9.60 -37.99 -2.39
N VAL A 309 10.36 -37.33 -3.27
CA VAL A 309 10.16 -35.92 -3.61
C VAL A 309 8.96 -35.82 -4.53
N TYR A 310 7.96 -35.03 -4.12
CA TYR A 310 6.79 -34.74 -4.93
C TYR A 310 7.02 -33.47 -5.75
N SER A 311 6.78 -33.53 -7.06
CA SER A 311 6.86 -32.38 -7.96
C SER A 311 5.45 -31.97 -8.35
N PRO A 312 4.87 -30.93 -7.72
CA PRO A 312 3.49 -30.55 -7.98
C PRO A 312 3.31 -30.08 -9.44
N SER A 313 2.09 -30.26 -9.93
CA SER A 313 1.59 -29.65 -11.16
C SER A 313 1.30 -28.15 -10.95
N PRO A 314 1.11 -27.35 -12.02
CA PRO A 314 0.69 -25.95 -11.89
C PRO A 314 -0.64 -25.77 -11.14
N ALA A 315 -1.61 -26.68 -11.33
CA ALA A 315 -2.88 -26.64 -10.61
C ALA A 315 -2.70 -26.90 -9.09
N GLU A 316 -1.83 -27.83 -8.73
CA GLU A 316 -1.49 -28.09 -7.33
C GLU A 316 -0.67 -26.94 -6.71
N ALA A 317 0.16 -26.25 -7.49
CA ALA A 317 0.82 -25.04 -7.02
C ALA A 317 -0.21 -23.96 -6.62
N VAL A 318 -1.26 -23.78 -7.43
CA VAL A 318 -2.39 -22.88 -7.10
C VAL A 318 -3.14 -23.36 -5.85
N GLN A 319 -3.37 -24.66 -5.69
CA GLN A 319 -3.92 -25.21 -4.44
C GLN A 319 -3.02 -24.92 -3.23
N LEU A 320 -1.70 -25.06 -3.36
CA LEU A 320 -0.76 -24.70 -2.30
C LEU A 320 -0.89 -23.22 -1.89
N LEU A 321 -1.07 -22.30 -2.86
CA LEU A 321 -1.32 -20.88 -2.61
C LEU A 321 -2.62 -20.66 -1.85
N ARG A 322 -3.72 -21.24 -2.33
CA ARG A 322 -5.03 -21.15 -1.67
C ARG A 322 -4.97 -21.71 -0.25
N PHE A 323 -4.27 -22.81 -0.03
CA PHE A 323 -4.05 -23.39 1.30
C PHE A 323 -3.21 -22.47 2.20
N ALA A 324 -2.18 -21.82 1.65
CA ALA A 324 -1.36 -20.84 2.38
C ALA A 324 -2.18 -19.60 2.78
N GLN A 325 -3.13 -19.18 1.94
CA GLN A 325 -4.10 -18.12 2.22
C GLN A 325 -5.20 -18.54 3.21
N GLY A 326 -5.28 -19.82 3.60
CA GLY A 326 -6.31 -20.36 4.51
C GLY A 326 -7.62 -20.76 3.82
N HIS A 327 -7.68 -20.73 2.48
CA HIS A 327 -8.85 -21.13 1.72
C HIS A 327 -9.12 -22.64 1.81
N ARG A 328 -10.39 -23.00 1.64
CA ARG A 328 -10.86 -24.39 1.62
C ARG A 328 -10.30 -25.14 0.40
N ILE A 329 -9.75 -26.33 0.63
CA ILE A 329 -9.20 -27.22 -0.41
C ILE A 329 -9.84 -28.59 -0.27
N GLU A 330 -10.39 -29.13 -1.35
CA GLU A 330 -10.96 -30.48 -1.36
C GLU A 330 -9.89 -31.55 -1.58
N ARG A 331 -10.09 -32.72 -0.96
CA ARG A 331 -9.23 -33.89 -1.13
C ARG A 331 -9.51 -34.59 -2.46
N THR A 332 -8.46 -34.99 -3.15
CA THR A 332 -8.55 -35.74 -4.41
C THR A 332 -8.67 -37.24 -4.20
N ASP A 333 -8.15 -37.78 -3.09
CA ASP A 333 -8.32 -39.19 -2.71
C ASP A 333 -9.70 -39.48 -2.10
N LEU A 334 -10.33 -38.46 -1.52
CA LEU A 334 -11.63 -38.57 -0.87
C LEU A 334 -12.52 -37.36 -1.17
N PRO A 335 -13.19 -37.33 -2.36
CA PRO A 335 -14.05 -36.22 -2.75
C PRO A 335 -15.15 -35.90 -1.72
N GLY A 336 -15.41 -34.61 -1.50
CA GLY A 336 -16.37 -34.13 -0.48
C GLY A 336 -15.75 -33.83 0.89
N HIS A 337 -14.53 -34.32 1.15
CA HIS A 337 -13.77 -34.00 2.36
C HIS A 337 -12.76 -32.87 2.13
N VAL A 338 -12.48 -32.11 3.19
CA VAL A 338 -11.58 -30.96 3.14
C VAL A 338 -10.20 -31.35 3.67
N VAL A 339 -9.16 -30.81 3.05
CA VAL A 339 -7.79 -30.93 3.56
C VAL A 339 -7.69 -30.29 4.94
N GLY A 340 -7.18 -31.03 5.92
CA GLY A 340 -6.99 -30.55 7.29
C GLY A 340 -8.10 -30.92 8.27
N GLU A 341 -9.24 -31.42 7.78
CA GLU A 341 -10.33 -31.95 8.59
C GLU A 341 -9.87 -33.15 9.43
N THR A 342 -10.46 -33.32 10.61
CA THR A 342 -10.19 -34.44 11.53
C THR A 342 -11.13 -35.61 11.29
N GLY A 343 -10.88 -36.77 11.91
CA GLY A 343 -11.77 -37.93 11.84
C GLY A 343 -11.53 -38.91 10.68
N THR A 344 -10.58 -38.63 9.79
CA THR A 344 -10.15 -39.55 8.71
C THR A 344 -8.73 -40.07 8.94
N THR A 345 -8.45 -41.29 8.50
CA THR A 345 -7.17 -41.99 8.71
C THR A 345 -6.76 -42.80 7.47
N HIS A 346 -5.46 -43.09 7.37
CA HIS A 346 -4.89 -44.05 6.42
C HIS A 346 -3.96 -45.03 7.13
N GLN A 347 -3.76 -46.21 6.52
CA GLN A 347 -2.90 -47.25 7.09
C GLN A 347 -1.45 -47.16 6.63
N GLU A 348 -0.52 -47.07 7.57
CA GLU A 348 0.92 -47.15 7.31
C GLU A 348 1.55 -48.42 7.89
N ARG A 349 2.68 -48.87 7.33
CA ARG A 349 3.49 -49.97 7.91
C ARG A 349 4.44 -49.44 8.98
N GLY A 350 4.18 -49.76 10.24
CA GLY A 350 4.99 -49.37 11.39
C GLY A 350 6.34 -50.10 11.50
N ARG A 351 7.17 -49.69 12.49
CA ARG A 351 8.42 -50.37 12.86
C ARG A 351 8.07 -51.77 13.41
N GLY A 352 8.12 -52.79 12.56
CA GLY A 352 7.78 -54.17 12.93
C GLY A 352 6.85 -54.92 11.96
N ARG A 353 6.45 -54.32 10.82
CA ARG A 353 5.47 -54.85 9.85
C ARG A 353 4.00 -54.88 10.34
N THR A 354 3.68 -54.24 11.46
CA THR A 354 2.30 -53.99 11.88
C THR A 354 1.69 -52.83 11.11
N LEU A 355 0.39 -52.92 10.79
CA LEU A 355 -0.38 -51.80 10.23
C LEU A 355 -0.82 -50.88 11.38
N VAL A 356 -0.66 -49.57 11.19
CA VAL A 356 -1.06 -48.53 12.14
C VAL A 356 -1.93 -47.54 11.40
N ASP A 357 -3.07 -47.18 11.98
CA ASP A 357 -3.92 -46.10 11.49
C ASP A 357 -3.30 -44.76 11.88
N VAL A 358 -2.98 -43.94 10.88
CA VAL A 358 -2.41 -42.60 11.04
C VAL A 358 -3.49 -41.60 10.63
N PRO A 359 -3.77 -40.56 11.43
CA PRO A 359 -4.67 -39.49 11.02
C PRO A 359 -4.23 -38.85 9.70
N ASP A 360 -5.20 -38.43 8.89
CA ASP A 360 -4.92 -37.75 7.62
C ASP A 360 -4.46 -36.30 7.81
N SER A 361 -4.76 -35.71 8.96
CA SER A 361 -4.37 -34.35 9.34
C SER A 361 -3.80 -34.39 10.75
N TYR A 362 -2.55 -33.99 10.94
CA TYR A 362 -1.91 -34.07 12.27
C TYR A 362 -0.71 -33.13 12.43
N HIS A 363 -0.34 -32.89 13.69
CA HIS A 363 0.84 -32.14 14.11
C HIS A 363 1.95 -33.06 14.63
N VAL A 364 3.22 -32.71 14.33
CA VAL A 364 4.44 -33.31 14.89
C VAL A 364 5.43 -32.18 15.17
N ASP A 365 5.64 -31.88 16.46
CA ASP A 365 6.53 -30.78 16.88
C ASP A 365 6.12 -29.45 16.21
N ARG A 366 7.00 -28.82 15.41
CA ARG A 366 6.73 -27.59 14.64
C ARG A 366 6.40 -27.87 13.17
N GLU A 367 5.88 -29.06 12.87
CA GLU A 367 5.43 -29.48 11.56
C GLU A 367 3.95 -29.90 11.60
N SER A 368 3.19 -29.54 10.56
CA SER A 368 1.82 -30.00 10.36
C SER A 368 1.73 -30.71 9.01
N MET A 369 1.00 -31.82 8.97
CA MET A 369 0.84 -32.69 7.81
C MET A 369 -0.64 -32.83 7.49
N PHE A 370 -1.00 -32.65 6.22
CA PHE A 370 -2.39 -32.69 5.76
C PHE A 370 -2.47 -33.49 4.46
N VAL A 371 -3.17 -34.61 4.44
CA VAL A 371 -3.37 -35.43 3.24
C VAL A 371 -4.20 -34.67 2.22
N VAL A 372 -3.77 -34.72 0.95
CA VAL A 372 -4.50 -34.15 -0.19
C VAL A 372 -4.92 -35.21 -1.19
N GLY A 373 -4.13 -36.28 -1.34
CA GLY A 373 -4.38 -37.31 -2.35
C GLY A 373 -3.53 -38.56 -2.16
N ASP A 374 -3.71 -39.54 -3.04
CA ASP A 374 -2.89 -40.75 -3.08
C ASP A 374 -1.61 -40.54 -3.90
N TYR A 375 -0.50 -41.11 -3.42
CA TYR A 375 0.79 -41.06 -4.12
C TYR A 375 1.00 -42.28 -5.01
N VAL A 376 1.22 -42.03 -6.31
CA VAL A 376 1.61 -43.04 -7.30
C VAL A 376 3.09 -42.88 -7.61
N ALA A 377 3.90 -43.92 -7.36
CA ALA A 377 5.31 -43.87 -7.69
C ALA A 377 5.54 -43.92 -9.21
N PRO A 378 6.57 -43.24 -9.75
CA PRO A 378 6.87 -43.28 -11.18
C PRO A 378 7.02 -44.72 -11.70
N GLY A 379 6.27 -45.07 -12.74
CA GLY A 379 6.29 -46.40 -13.36
C GLY A 379 5.31 -47.42 -12.74
N GLU A 380 4.54 -47.05 -11.72
CA GLU A 380 3.46 -47.88 -11.18
C GLU A 380 2.11 -47.54 -11.81
N SER A 381 1.23 -48.54 -11.96
CA SER A 381 -0.10 -48.37 -12.56
C SER A 381 -1.16 -47.81 -11.60
N GLY A 382 -0.83 -47.66 -10.32
CA GLY A 382 -1.72 -47.14 -9.29
C GLY A 382 -1.01 -46.96 -7.95
N PRO A 383 -1.65 -46.30 -6.96
CA PRO A 383 -1.03 -46.02 -5.68
C PRO A 383 -0.90 -47.29 -4.84
N ARG A 384 0.19 -47.40 -4.07
CA ARG A 384 0.32 -48.45 -3.06
C ARG A 384 -0.52 -48.09 -1.84
N SER A 385 -1.18 -49.10 -1.25
CA SER A 385 -2.00 -48.93 -0.04
C SER A 385 -1.28 -48.10 1.03
N GLY A 386 -1.91 -47.01 1.47
CA GLY A 386 -1.38 -46.10 2.49
C GLY A 386 -0.42 -45.02 2.01
N SER A 387 -0.05 -45.00 0.72
CA SER A 387 0.87 -43.99 0.18
C SER A 387 0.12 -42.71 -0.16
N LYS A 388 0.45 -41.62 0.52
CA LYS A 388 -0.25 -40.33 0.44
C LYS A 388 0.66 -39.20 -0.04
N VAL A 389 0.04 -38.25 -0.73
CA VAL A 389 0.55 -36.90 -1.00
C VAL A 389 -0.01 -35.98 0.08
N MET A 390 0.87 -35.21 0.72
CA MET A 390 0.53 -34.36 1.86
C MET A 390 1.04 -32.94 1.66
N LEU A 391 0.22 -31.96 2.03
CA LEU A 391 0.70 -30.61 2.33
C LEU A 391 1.40 -30.62 3.68
N ARG A 392 2.62 -30.13 3.68
CA ARG A 392 3.45 -29.97 4.86
C ARG A 392 3.66 -28.49 5.12
N ARG A 393 3.32 -28.07 6.34
CA ARG A 393 3.68 -26.77 6.90
C ARG A 393 4.83 -27.00 7.88
N ASP A 394 5.93 -26.29 7.72
CA ASP A 394 7.15 -26.45 8.53
C ASP A 394 7.57 -25.11 9.12
N ALA A 395 7.49 -24.97 10.43
CA ALA A 395 7.79 -23.73 11.15
C ALA A 395 9.12 -23.77 11.91
N LYS A 396 10.03 -24.71 11.61
CA LYS A 396 11.30 -24.84 12.36
C LYS A 396 12.18 -23.59 12.33
N ASN A 397 12.16 -22.85 11.23
CA ASN A 397 12.93 -21.61 11.06
C ASN A 397 12.15 -20.35 11.44
N ARG A 398 10.90 -20.48 11.90
CA ARG A 398 10.10 -19.35 12.34
C ARG A 398 10.61 -18.86 13.69
N SER A 399 10.98 -17.58 13.75
CA SER A 399 11.18 -16.89 15.02
C SER A 399 9.82 -16.72 15.69
N LEU A 400 9.74 -17.04 16.98
CA LEU A 400 8.55 -16.80 17.79
C LEU A 400 8.95 -15.88 18.95
N PRO A 401 8.04 -15.00 19.40
CA PRO A 401 8.27 -14.22 20.61
C PRO A 401 8.59 -15.13 21.79
N ALA A 402 9.40 -14.66 22.74
CA ALA A 402 9.68 -15.37 23.98
C ALA A 402 8.37 -15.83 24.64
N PHE A 403 8.34 -17.07 25.11
CA PHE A 403 7.15 -17.64 25.76
C PHE A 403 7.38 -17.71 27.26
N PHE A 404 6.56 -16.98 28.01
CA PHE A 404 6.65 -16.92 29.46
C PHE A 404 5.49 -17.68 30.08
N ILE A 405 5.80 -18.85 30.66
CA ILE A 405 4.80 -19.66 31.36
C ILE A 405 4.41 -19.00 32.68
N ASP A 406 5.33 -18.31 33.35
CA ASP A 406 5.12 -17.71 34.68
C ASP A 406 5.47 -16.22 34.68
N ALA A 407 4.86 -15.45 35.59
CA ALA A 407 5.09 -14.01 35.71
C ALA A 407 6.52 -13.67 36.16
N GLY A 408 7.13 -14.46 37.04
CA GLY A 408 8.47 -14.18 37.58
C GLY A 408 9.58 -14.11 36.51
N PRO A 409 9.72 -15.11 35.62
CA PRO A 409 10.67 -15.04 34.50
C PRO A 409 10.37 -13.90 33.51
N ALA A 410 9.10 -13.55 33.30
CA ALA A 410 8.70 -12.43 32.45
C ALA A 410 9.16 -11.09 33.05
N GLU A 411 8.93 -10.91 34.35
CA GLU A 411 9.34 -9.72 35.10
C GLU A 411 10.86 -9.57 35.09
N ALA A 412 11.60 -10.64 35.36
CA ALA A 412 13.07 -10.63 35.34
C ALA A 412 13.62 -10.23 33.95
N TYR A 413 13.00 -10.73 32.87
CA TYR A 413 13.39 -10.36 31.51
C TYR A 413 13.12 -8.88 31.23
N ALA A 414 11.91 -8.40 31.53
CA ALA A 414 11.51 -7.03 31.23
C ALA A 414 12.33 -6.02 32.05
N LYS A 415 12.56 -6.29 33.33
CA LYS A 415 13.41 -5.45 34.20
C LYS A 415 14.83 -5.33 33.66
N ALA A 416 15.47 -6.46 33.29
CA ALA A 416 16.81 -6.45 32.71
C ALA A 416 16.88 -5.71 31.36
N ALA A 417 15.81 -5.77 30.57
CA ALA A 417 15.71 -5.03 29.32
C ALA A 417 15.68 -3.51 29.56
N VAL A 418 14.89 -3.04 30.53
CA VAL A 418 14.81 -1.62 30.91
C VAL A 418 16.14 -1.13 31.47
N GLU A 419 16.73 -1.87 32.41
CA GLU A 419 18.01 -1.51 33.05
C GLU A 419 19.13 -1.40 32.02
N SER A 420 19.30 -2.40 31.15
CA SER A 420 20.33 -2.37 30.10
C SER A 420 20.08 -1.28 29.05
N ALA A 421 18.83 -0.96 28.73
CA ALA A 421 18.50 0.14 27.82
C ALA A 421 18.93 1.50 28.39
N ARG A 422 18.70 1.73 29.69
CA ARG A 422 19.15 2.94 30.40
C ARG A 422 20.67 3.04 30.40
N GLU A 423 21.36 1.96 30.74
CA GLU A 423 22.83 1.92 30.76
C GLU A 423 23.44 2.20 29.37
N ASN A 424 22.88 1.58 28.32
CA ASN A 424 23.37 1.75 26.96
C ASN A 424 23.11 3.16 26.42
N LEU A 425 21.95 3.77 26.73
CA LEU A 425 21.68 5.16 26.38
C LEU A 425 22.64 6.11 27.10
N GLN A 426 22.85 5.91 28.40
CA GLN A 426 23.81 6.71 29.18
C GLN A 426 25.21 6.66 28.57
N ALA A 427 25.67 5.46 28.22
CA ALA A 427 26.97 5.26 27.60
C ALA A 427 27.05 5.93 26.21
N ALA A 428 25.99 5.84 25.41
CA ALA A 428 25.94 6.42 24.07
C ALA A 428 26.01 7.96 24.06
N LEU A 429 25.58 8.63 25.13
CA LEU A 429 25.71 10.09 25.26
C LEU A 429 27.18 10.54 25.24
N GLY A 430 28.14 9.70 25.67
CA GLY A 430 29.57 9.99 25.56
C GLY A 430 30.02 11.26 26.27
N VAL A 431 29.36 11.61 27.39
CA VAL A 431 29.48 12.92 28.07
C VAL A 431 30.92 13.30 28.41
N GLU A 432 31.68 12.37 28.99
CA GLU A 432 33.05 12.67 29.43
C GLU A 432 34.00 12.91 28.24
N ASP A 433 33.82 12.19 27.14
CA ASP A 433 34.60 12.39 25.91
C ASP A 433 34.25 13.75 25.27
N LEU A 434 32.97 14.14 25.27
CA LEU A 434 32.51 15.44 24.80
C LEU A 434 33.06 16.60 25.63
N ILE A 435 33.07 16.47 26.96
CA ILE A 435 33.64 17.47 27.86
C ILE A 435 35.13 17.65 27.57
N ALA A 436 35.90 16.55 27.53
CA ALA A 436 37.33 16.60 27.27
C ALA A 436 37.65 17.21 25.89
N ARG A 437 36.85 16.89 24.87
CA ARG A 437 36.99 17.46 23.53
C ARG A 437 36.66 18.95 23.48
N ALA A 438 35.60 19.38 24.18
CA ALA A 438 35.21 20.78 24.22
C ALA A 438 36.25 21.64 24.95
N GLU A 439 36.85 21.12 26.04
CA GLU A 439 37.96 21.77 26.74
C GLU A 439 39.18 21.94 25.81
N ALA A 440 39.59 20.86 25.12
CA ALA A 440 40.71 20.91 24.18
C ALA A 440 40.48 21.90 23.02
N GLU A 441 39.27 21.98 22.48
CA GLU A 441 38.94 22.92 21.40
C GLU A 441 38.86 24.37 21.90
N ARG A 442 38.34 24.62 23.10
CA ARG A 442 38.38 25.95 23.73
C ARG A 442 39.81 26.43 23.97
N GLU A 443 40.69 25.54 24.43
CA GLU A 443 42.11 25.84 24.60
C GLU A 443 42.80 26.14 23.25
N ARG A 444 42.53 25.31 22.22
CA ARG A 444 43.09 25.48 20.87
C ARG A 444 42.70 26.80 20.21
N THR A 445 41.45 27.24 20.43
CA THR A 445 40.84 28.40 19.76
C THR A 445 40.91 29.69 20.58
N GLY A 446 41.37 29.63 21.83
CA GLY A 446 41.31 30.76 22.75
C GLY A 446 39.89 31.22 23.08
N GLY A 447 38.89 30.36 22.88
CA GLY A 447 37.48 30.65 23.12
C GLY A 447 36.76 31.39 21.98
N HIS A 448 37.36 31.51 20.80
CA HIS A 448 36.68 32.06 19.62
C HIS A 448 35.70 31.04 19.02
N LEU A 449 34.40 31.26 19.21
CA LEU A 449 33.31 30.36 18.78
C LEU A 449 33.38 29.98 17.29
N ASP A 450 33.66 30.95 16.40
CA ASP A 450 33.74 30.74 14.95
C ASP A 450 34.89 29.81 14.51
N ALA A 451 35.84 29.50 15.41
CA ALA A 451 37.00 28.65 15.13
C ALA A 451 36.90 27.27 15.78
N ILE A 452 35.85 26.99 16.56
CA ILE A 452 35.62 25.71 17.24
C ILE A 452 35.05 24.70 16.25
N GLU A 453 35.75 23.57 16.07
CA GLU A 453 35.29 22.50 15.19
C GLU A 453 34.42 21.49 15.98
N PRO A 454 33.19 21.22 15.55
CA PRO A 454 32.32 20.27 16.24
C PRO A 454 32.88 18.84 16.15
N PRO A 455 32.63 18.00 17.17
CA PRO A 455 33.04 16.60 17.14
C PRO A 455 32.18 15.79 16.17
N GLU A 456 32.64 14.58 15.88
CA GLU A 456 31.76 13.58 15.26
C GLU A 456 30.73 13.11 16.29
N TYR A 457 29.45 13.36 16.00
CA TYR A 457 28.32 12.93 16.83
C TYR A 457 27.91 11.48 16.54
N ALA A 458 27.13 10.89 17.44
CA ALA A 458 26.56 9.56 17.28
C ALA A 458 25.76 9.41 15.97
N ALA A 459 25.76 8.20 15.41
CA ALA A 459 24.92 7.87 14.24
C ALA A 459 23.42 7.88 14.57
N ASP A 460 23.07 7.68 15.84
CA ASP A 460 21.70 7.79 16.32
C ASP A 460 21.26 9.25 16.37
N SER A 461 20.28 9.64 15.55
CA SER A 461 19.82 11.03 15.46
C SER A 461 19.30 11.61 16.78
N GLU A 462 18.71 10.79 17.66
CA GLU A 462 18.19 11.24 18.96
C GLU A 462 19.36 11.54 19.91
N VAL A 463 20.36 10.66 19.96
CA VAL A 463 21.59 10.87 20.74
C VAL A 463 22.39 12.03 20.18
N ALA A 464 22.56 12.11 18.86
CA ALA A 464 23.31 13.16 18.19
C ALA A 464 22.74 14.56 18.47
N ALA A 465 21.40 14.69 18.50
CA ALA A 465 20.74 15.94 18.86
C ALA A 465 21.08 16.37 20.29
N ILE A 466 21.07 15.43 21.26
CA ILE A 466 21.44 15.70 22.65
C ILE A 466 22.93 16.08 22.75
N GLN A 467 23.81 15.36 22.06
CA GLN A 467 25.25 15.65 22.04
C GLN A 467 25.57 17.02 21.44
N ARG A 468 24.81 17.48 20.44
CA ARG A 468 24.91 18.84 19.89
C ARG A 468 24.53 19.88 20.95
N SER A 469 23.39 19.71 21.63
CA SER A 469 22.99 20.60 22.72
C SER A 469 24.06 20.66 23.82
N TYR A 470 24.65 19.51 24.17
CA TYR A 470 25.77 19.47 25.13
C TYR A 470 26.98 20.22 24.60
N TRP A 471 27.34 20.02 23.33
CA TRP A 471 28.45 20.71 22.69
C TRP A 471 28.27 22.23 22.69
N ASP A 472 27.07 22.72 22.38
CA ASP A 472 26.79 24.16 22.33
C ASP A 472 26.90 24.81 23.71
N VAL A 473 26.42 24.12 24.76
CA VAL A 473 26.56 24.58 26.14
C VAL A 473 28.01 24.48 26.62
N LEU A 474 28.71 23.39 26.27
CA LEU A 474 30.12 23.20 26.60
C LEU A 474 31.05 24.15 25.84
N THR A 475 30.65 24.71 24.69
CA THR A 475 31.46 25.68 23.91
C THR A 475 31.06 27.13 24.14
N GLY A 476 29.88 27.35 24.73
CA GLY A 476 29.37 28.68 25.09
C GLY A 476 28.52 29.33 24.00
N ALA A 477 28.12 28.56 22.99
CA ALA A 477 27.13 28.97 22.00
C ALA A 477 25.73 29.10 22.61
N HIS A 478 25.41 28.30 23.64
CA HIS A 478 24.21 28.40 24.45
C HIS A 478 24.54 28.46 25.95
N SER A 479 23.73 29.18 26.74
CA SER A 479 23.96 29.34 28.18
C SER A 479 23.41 28.19 29.02
N ASP A 480 22.31 27.57 28.58
CA ASP A 480 21.50 26.68 29.40
C ASP A 480 21.05 25.42 28.65
N LEU A 481 20.91 24.34 29.42
CA LEU A 481 20.15 23.16 29.02
C LEU A 481 18.81 23.20 29.75
N LEU A 482 17.73 23.10 28.99
CA LEU A 482 16.39 22.89 29.55
C LEU A 482 16.33 21.49 30.15
N ARG A 483 15.67 21.36 31.31
CA ARG A 483 15.35 20.03 31.85
C ARG A 483 14.41 19.30 30.88
N PRO A 484 14.52 17.97 30.72
CA PRO A 484 13.57 17.25 29.90
C PRO A 484 12.13 17.51 30.39
N GLY A 485 11.23 17.87 29.47
CA GLY A 485 9.85 18.26 29.78
C GLY A 485 9.62 19.75 30.11
N ALA A 486 10.68 20.57 30.20
CA ALA A 486 10.56 22.03 30.28
C ALA A 486 10.56 22.64 28.86
N THR A 487 9.50 23.37 28.51
CA THR A 487 9.41 24.03 27.20
C THR A 487 10.08 25.40 27.20
N GLU A 488 10.52 25.84 26.02
CA GLU A 488 11.05 27.20 25.86
C GLU A 488 9.97 28.26 26.21
N GLU A 489 8.68 27.98 25.99
CA GLU A 489 7.58 28.84 26.43
C GLU A 489 7.51 28.95 27.96
N MET A 490 7.73 27.86 28.70
CA MET A 490 7.81 27.90 30.16
C MET A 490 9.04 28.68 30.64
N TYR A 491 10.16 28.62 29.90
CA TYR A 491 11.38 29.39 30.15
C TYR A 491 11.15 30.89 29.90
N GLN A 492 10.57 31.25 28.75
CA GLN A 492 10.27 32.64 28.36
C GLN A 492 9.18 33.26 29.24
N GLN A 493 8.08 32.56 29.54
CA GLN A 493 7.05 33.04 30.49
C GLN A 493 7.64 33.33 31.87
N ARG A 494 8.64 32.55 32.30
CA ARG A 494 9.31 32.76 33.59
C ARG A 494 10.29 33.92 33.53
N LEU A 495 11.04 34.09 32.44
CA LEU A 495 11.86 35.27 32.17
C LEU A 495 11.02 36.55 32.17
N GLU A 496 9.87 36.54 31.48
CA GLU A 496 8.92 37.66 31.45
C GLU A 496 8.31 37.95 32.83
N ALA A 497 8.03 36.91 33.64
CA ALA A 497 7.53 37.06 35.00
C ALA A 497 8.58 37.61 36.00
N ILE A 498 9.89 37.48 35.70
CA ILE A 498 10.99 37.97 36.54
C ILE A 498 11.23 39.49 36.33
N GLY A 499 10.83 40.07 35.19
CA GLY A 499 10.93 41.50 34.91
C GLY A 499 12.36 42.01 34.62
N GLU A 500 12.52 43.33 34.41
CA GLU A 500 13.82 43.97 34.13
C GLU A 500 14.83 43.77 35.28
N LEU A 501 15.82 42.89 35.07
CA LEU A 501 16.92 42.63 36.00
C LEU A 501 18.02 43.70 35.89
N GLN A 502 18.61 44.06 37.03
CA GLN A 502 19.85 44.85 37.07
C GLN A 502 21.04 43.98 36.62
N ALA A 503 22.03 44.61 35.99
CA ALA A 503 23.11 43.98 35.22
C ALA A 503 24.05 42.99 35.96
N GLU A 504 23.79 42.65 37.22
CA GLU A 504 24.58 41.71 38.03
C GLU A 504 23.75 40.59 38.71
N GLU A 505 22.43 40.51 38.49
CA GLU A 505 21.58 39.42 39.02
C GLU A 505 21.34 38.32 37.97
N VAL A 506 21.71 37.08 38.30
CA VAL A 506 21.37 35.89 37.49
C VAL A 506 19.90 35.53 37.75
N PRO A 507 19.02 35.47 36.73
CA PRO A 507 17.61 35.13 36.94
C PRO A 507 17.47 33.77 37.63
N GLU A 508 16.67 33.71 38.69
CA GLU A 508 16.36 32.45 39.38
C GLU A 508 15.32 31.66 38.56
N MET A 509 15.78 30.97 37.50
CA MET A 509 14.95 30.23 36.55
C MET A 509 14.26 28.97 37.13
N GLY A 510 14.39 28.74 38.44
CA GLY A 510 13.79 27.62 39.16
C GLY A 510 14.25 26.26 38.63
N ASN A 511 13.33 25.28 38.63
CA ASN A 511 13.61 23.91 38.17
C ASN A 511 13.62 23.75 36.63
N LEU A 512 13.61 24.82 35.83
CA LEU A 512 13.51 24.73 34.36
C LEU A 512 14.86 24.46 33.68
N VAL A 513 15.97 24.83 34.34
CA VAL A 513 17.33 24.68 33.82
C VAL A 513 18.23 24.03 34.86
N TYR A 514 19.36 23.51 34.40
CA TYR A 514 20.41 23.00 35.27
C TYR A 514 21.29 24.14 35.80
N GLY A 515 21.60 24.10 37.09
CA GLY A 515 22.48 25.08 37.74
C GLY A 515 23.95 24.63 37.73
N GLY A 516 24.86 25.59 37.81
CA GLY A 516 26.31 25.33 37.87
C GLY A 516 27.05 25.66 36.57
N THR A 517 28.27 25.16 36.44
CA THR A 517 29.14 25.27 35.26
C THR A 517 28.57 24.49 34.07
N ALA A 518 28.99 24.82 32.83
CA ALA A 518 28.55 24.09 31.64
C ALA A 518 28.74 22.56 31.74
N VAL A 519 29.85 22.13 32.36
CA VAL A 519 30.16 20.72 32.63
C VAL A 519 29.17 20.11 33.62
N GLU A 520 28.85 20.82 34.72
CA GLU A 520 27.86 20.36 35.70
C GLU A 520 26.45 20.27 35.09
N LYS A 521 26.07 21.25 34.26
CA LYS A 521 24.79 21.24 33.53
C LYS A 521 24.67 20.02 32.62
N VAL A 522 25.70 19.73 31.83
CA VAL A 522 25.71 18.55 30.93
C VAL A 522 25.65 17.25 31.71
N ARG A 523 26.42 17.10 32.79
CA ARG A 523 26.40 15.88 33.61
C ARG A 523 25.04 15.64 34.25
N GLN A 524 24.43 16.68 34.86
CA GLN A 524 23.11 16.57 35.47
C GLN A 524 22.03 16.27 34.42
N HIS A 525 22.05 16.94 33.27
CA HIS A 525 21.12 16.62 32.18
C HIS A 525 21.31 15.17 31.70
N ALA A 526 22.54 14.72 31.55
CA ALA A 526 22.81 13.35 31.13
C ALA A 526 22.34 12.31 32.16
N GLU A 527 22.38 12.60 33.46
CA GLU A 527 21.84 11.72 34.50
C GLU A 527 20.29 11.60 34.43
N ASP A 528 19.60 12.67 34.04
CA ASP A 528 18.13 12.70 33.93
C ASP A 528 17.61 12.07 32.63
N VAL A 529 18.39 12.13 31.53
CA VAL A 529 17.98 11.66 30.20
C VAL A 529 17.47 10.20 30.18
N PRO A 530 18.12 9.20 30.80
CA PRO A 530 17.58 7.84 30.81
C PRO A 530 16.23 7.74 31.53
N PHE A 531 16.00 8.50 32.60
CA PHE A 531 14.71 8.51 33.26
C PHE A 531 13.62 9.08 32.35
N GLU A 532 13.90 10.21 31.70
CA GLU A 532 12.90 10.94 30.92
C GLU A 532 12.66 10.32 29.54
N LEU A 533 13.69 9.72 28.94
CA LEU A 533 13.54 9.10 27.63
C LEU A 533 13.16 7.62 27.70
N ILE A 534 13.78 6.85 28.60
CA ILE A 534 13.54 5.41 28.74
C ILE A 534 12.48 5.14 29.80
N GLY A 535 12.59 5.74 30.98
CA GLY A 535 11.78 5.41 32.15
C GLY A 535 12.34 4.25 32.97
N THR A 536 11.59 3.77 33.94
CA THR A 536 11.96 2.75 34.93
C THR A 536 11.06 1.50 34.82
N TRP A 537 11.48 0.40 35.44
CA TRP A 537 10.63 -0.78 35.54
C TRP A 537 9.41 -0.50 36.42
N ASP A 538 9.62 0.09 37.60
CA ASP A 538 8.56 0.48 38.52
C ASP A 538 7.84 1.74 38.03
N ALA A 539 6.55 1.88 38.31
CA ALA A 539 5.81 3.06 37.88
C ALA A 539 6.22 4.28 38.71
N GLU A 540 6.72 5.31 38.05
CA GLU A 540 7.17 6.57 38.63
C GLU A 540 6.40 7.76 38.06
N LEU A 541 6.45 8.89 38.75
CA LEU A 541 5.72 10.10 38.37
C LEU A 541 6.43 10.82 37.23
N HIS A 542 5.75 10.95 36.09
CA HIS A 542 6.18 11.75 34.95
C HIS A 542 5.21 12.90 34.72
N ASN A 543 5.72 14.04 34.26
CA ASN A 543 4.90 15.17 33.83
C ASN A 543 4.62 15.03 32.33
N VAL A 544 3.35 14.86 31.96
CA VAL A 544 2.87 14.73 30.57
C VAL A 544 1.84 15.84 30.35
N ASP A 545 2.15 16.78 29.47
CA ASP A 545 1.26 17.90 29.10
C ASP A 545 0.74 18.71 30.32
N GLY A 546 1.54 18.83 31.38
CA GLY A 546 1.19 19.57 32.60
C GLY A 546 0.51 18.72 33.68
N GLU A 547 0.25 17.45 33.42
CA GLU A 547 -0.34 16.50 34.38
C GLU A 547 0.69 15.48 34.88
N TRP A 548 0.63 15.17 36.17
CA TRP A 548 1.48 14.15 36.78
C TRP A 548 0.84 12.76 36.66
N VAL A 549 1.43 11.89 35.85
CA VAL A 549 0.94 10.55 35.56
C VAL A 549 1.97 9.51 36.00
N GLN A 550 1.52 8.42 36.60
CA GLN A 550 2.39 7.29 36.93
C GLN A 550 2.65 6.44 35.67
N GLN A 551 3.90 6.40 35.23
CA GLN A 551 4.35 5.64 34.07
C GLN A 551 5.64 4.88 34.37
N ARG A 552 5.88 3.80 33.65
CA ARG A 552 7.07 2.94 33.77
C ARG A 552 8.11 3.38 32.76
N PHE A 553 8.01 2.85 31.53
CA PHE A 553 9.02 3.05 30.50
C PHE A 553 8.41 3.16 29.10
N ASN A 554 9.21 3.68 28.17
CA ASN A 554 8.87 3.78 26.75
C ASN A 554 9.32 2.50 26.02
N PRO A 555 8.39 1.65 25.54
CA PRO A 555 8.72 0.36 24.97
C PRO A 555 9.54 0.44 23.67
N ASP A 556 9.36 1.50 22.88
CA ASP A 556 10.09 1.69 21.61
C ASP A 556 11.57 1.96 21.88
N ARG A 557 11.86 2.85 22.83
CA ARG A 557 13.23 3.18 23.21
C ARG A 557 13.89 2.05 24.00
N VAL A 558 13.17 1.35 24.87
CA VAL A 558 13.70 0.14 25.51
C VAL A 558 14.09 -0.90 24.46
N ALA A 559 13.21 -1.19 23.50
CA ALA A 559 13.49 -2.16 22.44
C ALA A 559 14.68 -1.78 21.56
N ARG A 560 14.93 -0.48 21.38
CA ARG A 560 16.05 0.09 20.62
C ARG A 560 17.38 -0.03 21.36
N TYR A 561 17.41 0.32 22.65
CA TYR A 561 18.65 0.44 23.42
C TYR A 561 18.96 -0.76 24.31
N MET A 562 18.04 -1.70 24.55
CA MET A 562 18.29 -2.86 25.41
C MET A 562 19.41 -3.77 24.86
N THR A 563 20.15 -4.42 25.76
CA THR A 563 21.11 -5.45 25.37
C THR A 563 20.36 -6.70 24.91
N SER A 564 20.38 -6.98 23.61
CA SER A 564 19.63 -8.10 23.03
C SER A 564 20.39 -8.80 21.89
N PRO A 565 20.26 -10.14 21.75
CA PRO A 565 20.72 -10.86 20.58
C PRO A 565 19.81 -10.67 19.35
N THR A 566 18.64 -10.04 19.50
CA THR A 566 17.66 -9.80 18.45
C THR A 566 17.47 -8.31 18.15
N GLY A 567 16.94 -7.99 16.97
CA GLY A 567 16.65 -6.60 16.59
C GLY A 567 15.40 -6.03 17.28
N GLN A 568 15.25 -4.70 17.20
CA GLN A 568 14.18 -3.90 17.83
C GLN A 568 12.77 -4.51 17.69
N TRP A 569 12.38 -4.97 16.50
CA TRP A 569 11.06 -5.55 16.28
C TRP A 569 10.79 -6.81 17.10
N SER A 570 11.75 -7.74 17.17
CA SER A 570 11.62 -8.93 18.01
C SER A 570 11.71 -8.59 19.50
N ASN A 571 12.45 -7.54 19.85
CA ASN A 571 12.50 -7.04 21.22
C ASN A 571 11.12 -6.53 21.66
N LEU A 572 10.42 -5.77 20.81
CA LEU A 572 9.04 -5.34 21.07
C LEU A 572 8.09 -6.54 21.25
N ASP A 573 8.21 -7.57 20.42
CA ASP A 573 7.39 -8.77 20.56
C ASP A 573 7.62 -9.50 21.89
N ASN A 574 8.88 -9.61 22.30
CA ASN A 574 9.26 -10.24 23.57
C ASN A 574 8.80 -9.42 24.77
N LEU A 575 8.96 -8.10 24.73
CA LEU A 575 8.48 -7.18 25.77
C LEU A 575 6.95 -7.28 25.89
N ALA A 576 6.20 -7.20 24.79
CA ALA A 576 4.74 -7.32 24.84
C ALA A 576 4.29 -8.66 25.45
N SER A 577 4.97 -9.76 25.10
CA SER A 577 4.68 -11.07 25.70
C SER A 577 5.00 -11.13 27.20
N ALA A 578 6.09 -10.48 27.64
CA ALA A 578 6.46 -10.42 29.05
C ALA A 578 5.46 -9.57 29.85
N LEU A 579 5.14 -8.36 29.37
CA LEU A 579 4.26 -7.43 30.08
C LEU A 579 2.83 -7.95 30.20
N ARG A 580 2.32 -8.65 29.18
CA ARG A 580 1.03 -9.35 29.29
C ARG A 580 1.05 -10.41 30.39
N ARG A 581 2.15 -11.17 30.51
CA ARG A 581 2.28 -12.20 31.55
C ARG A 581 2.45 -11.61 32.95
N CYS A 582 3.11 -10.46 33.06
CA CYS A 582 3.25 -9.68 34.29
C CYS A 582 2.00 -8.89 34.66
N GLU A 583 0.97 -8.92 33.82
CA GLU A 583 -0.26 -8.19 34.06
C GLU A 583 -0.07 -6.66 34.19
N ILE A 584 0.87 -6.07 33.45
CA ILE A 584 1.08 -4.60 33.39
C ILE A 584 0.01 -3.91 32.53
N PRO A 585 -0.69 -2.87 33.04
CA PRO A 585 -1.71 -2.17 32.28
C PRO A 585 -1.09 -1.22 31.22
N PRO A 586 -1.77 -1.01 30.07
CA PRO A 586 -1.28 -0.13 29.01
C PRO A 586 -1.10 1.33 29.43
N ALA A 587 -1.92 1.82 30.35
CA ALA A 587 -1.88 3.20 30.85
C ALA A 587 -0.56 3.55 31.59
N GLU A 588 0.12 2.53 32.14
CA GLU A 588 1.42 2.70 32.81
C GLU A 588 2.58 2.82 31.80
N MET A 589 2.37 2.68 30.49
CA MET A 589 3.46 2.78 29.50
C MET A 589 3.69 4.22 29.05
N MET A 590 4.96 4.64 28.97
CA MET A 590 5.32 5.97 28.46
C MET A 590 5.19 6.04 26.93
N GLY A 591 5.09 7.26 26.43
CA GLY A 591 5.14 7.57 25.00
C GLY A 591 3.77 7.64 24.30
N SER A 592 3.69 8.56 23.36
CA SER A 592 2.53 8.83 22.49
C SER A 592 2.87 8.66 21.00
N THR A 593 4.07 8.12 20.69
CA THR A 593 4.46 7.83 19.31
C THR A 593 3.60 6.69 18.76
N PHE A 594 3.46 6.63 17.43
CA PHE A 594 2.71 5.57 16.75
C PHE A 594 3.12 4.15 17.17
N GLN A 595 4.42 3.91 17.38
CA GLN A 595 4.94 2.62 17.87
C GLN A 595 4.52 2.35 19.32
N ALA A 596 4.62 3.35 20.20
CA ALA A 596 4.21 3.22 21.60
C ALA A 596 2.70 2.96 21.74
N THR A 597 1.87 3.69 20.98
CA THR A 597 0.41 3.47 20.91
C THR A 597 0.09 2.05 20.46
N ARG A 598 0.70 1.58 19.36
CA ARG A 598 0.52 0.19 18.90
C ARG A 598 1.01 -0.84 19.91
N PHE A 599 2.07 -0.56 20.64
CA PHE A 599 2.55 -1.45 21.69
C PHE A 599 1.55 -1.53 22.85
N LYS A 600 0.98 -0.40 23.29
CA LYS A 600 -0.08 -0.34 24.31
C LYS A 600 -1.28 -1.20 23.91
N ASP A 601 -1.71 -1.14 22.65
CA ASP A 601 -2.81 -1.98 22.13
C ASP A 601 -2.55 -3.48 22.29
N ARG A 602 -1.28 -3.90 22.20
CA ARG A 602 -0.88 -5.30 22.38
C ARG A 602 -0.98 -5.79 23.82
N LEU A 603 -1.14 -4.89 24.79
CA LEU A 603 -1.29 -5.24 26.20
C LEU A 603 -2.75 -5.47 26.62
N VAL A 604 -3.70 -5.35 25.68
CA VAL A 604 -5.10 -5.76 25.85
C VAL A 604 -5.20 -7.21 26.32
N ARG A 605 -6.23 -7.53 27.11
CA ARG A 605 -6.41 -8.87 27.70
C ARG A 605 -7.85 -9.30 27.59
N PHE A 606 -8.02 -10.61 27.49
CA PHE A 606 -9.34 -11.21 27.56
C PHE A 606 -9.90 -11.15 28.98
N ASP A 607 -11.10 -10.58 29.13
CA ASP A 607 -11.90 -10.57 30.34
C ASP A 607 -12.81 -11.81 30.39
N ALA A 608 -12.43 -12.77 31.23
CA ALA A 608 -13.19 -14.01 31.38
C ALA A 608 -14.52 -13.82 32.12
N GLU A 609 -14.64 -12.85 33.02
CA GLU A 609 -15.84 -12.64 33.83
C GLU A 609 -17.00 -12.09 33.01
N ARG A 610 -16.68 -11.27 32.00
CA ARG A 610 -17.66 -10.65 31.08
C ARG A 610 -17.72 -11.30 29.71
N SER A 611 -17.22 -12.52 29.59
CA SER A 611 -17.22 -13.25 28.32
C SER A 611 -18.50 -14.06 28.08
N VAL A 612 -18.87 -14.20 26.82
CA VAL A 612 -20.01 -15.04 26.39
C VAL A 612 -19.59 -16.01 25.27
N PRO A 613 -20.26 -17.16 25.13
CA PRO A 613 -20.10 -18.01 23.94
C PRO A 613 -20.42 -17.23 22.68
N ILE A 614 -19.47 -17.12 21.75
CA ILE A 614 -19.65 -16.29 20.54
C ILE A 614 -20.79 -16.78 19.64
N ALA A 615 -21.17 -18.05 19.74
CA ALA A 615 -22.30 -18.64 19.03
C ALA A 615 -23.65 -18.07 19.51
N ASP A 616 -23.70 -17.63 20.77
CA ASP A 616 -24.89 -17.09 21.43
C ASP A 616 -24.88 -15.55 21.50
N HIS A 617 -23.84 -14.90 20.94
CA HIS A 617 -23.73 -13.44 20.89
C HIS A 617 -24.92 -12.82 20.14
N GLU A 618 -25.41 -11.66 20.58
CA GLU A 618 -26.64 -11.03 20.04
C GLU A 618 -26.49 -10.61 18.57
N SER A 619 -25.33 -10.07 18.21
CA SER A 619 -25.01 -9.69 16.83
C SER A 619 -24.78 -10.88 15.89
N ALA A 620 -25.43 -10.81 14.73
CA ALA A 620 -25.26 -11.77 13.65
C ALA A 620 -23.85 -11.72 13.02
N PHE A 621 -23.20 -10.56 13.02
CA PHE A 621 -21.83 -10.41 12.54
C PHE A 621 -20.87 -11.19 13.43
N MET A 622 -20.94 -11.00 14.75
CA MET A 622 -20.10 -11.71 15.72
C MET A 622 -20.29 -13.23 15.65
N ARG A 623 -21.52 -13.72 15.46
CA ARG A 623 -21.76 -15.17 15.26
C ARG A 623 -21.07 -15.71 14.00
N ARG A 624 -21.04 -14.96 12.89
CA ARG A 624 -20.32 -15.36 11.66
C ARG A 624 -18.80 -15.33 11.83
N ILE A 625 -18.29 -14.37 12.59
CA ILE A 625 -16.89 -14.33 13.03
C ILE A 625 -16.56 -15.59 13.84
N GLY A 626 -17.39 -15.95 14.82
CA GLY A 626 -17.24 -17.18 15.61
C GLY A 626 -17.24 -18.46 14.77
N ALA A 627 -18.13 -18.55 13.76
CA ALA A 627 -18.14 -19.66 12.81
C ALA A 627 -16.82 -19.75 12.03
N THR A 628 -16.26 -18.61 11.61
CA THR A 628 -14.98 -18.58 10.89
C THR A 628 -13.81 -18.99 11.77
N VAL A 629 -13.79 -18.57 13.05
CA VAL A 629 -12.79 -19.04 14.02
C VAL A 629 -12.86 -20.56 14.16
N ARG A 630 -14.06 -21.11 14.39
CA ARG A 630 -14.28 -22.56 14.50
C ARG A 630 -13.78 -23.31 13.28
N GLU A 631 -14.28 -22.95 12.10
CA GLU A 631 -13.91 -23.62 10.86
C GLU A 631 -12.41 -23.52 10.57
N SER A 632 -11.77 -22.40 10.92
CA SER A 632 -10.33 -22.22 10.72
C SER A 632 -9.52 -23.13 11.64
N ILE A 633 -9.94 -23.34 12.88
CA ILE A 633 -9.29 -24.27 13.81
C ILE A 633 -9.46 -25.71 13.31
N GLU A 634 -10.69 -26.08 12.95
CA GLU A 634 -11.03 -27.44 12.50
C GLU A 634 -10.31 -27.82 11.19
N ARG A 635 -10.11 -26.86 10.29
CA ARG A 635 -9.31 -27.03 9.06
C ARG A 635 -7.80 -27.16 9.29
N ASN A 636 -7.31 -27.01 10.52
CA ASN A 636 -5.89 -27.06 10.85
C ASN A 636 -5.57 -28.20 11.84
N ALA A 637 -6.21 -29.37 11.67
CA ALA A 637 -5.99 -30.58 12.44
C ALA A 637 -6.19 -30.40 13.96
N ALA A 638 -7.23 -29.67 14.34
CA ALA A 638 -7.63 -29.47 15.72
C ALA A 638 -9.15 -29.59 15.87
N THR A 639 -9.62 -29.91 17.07
CA THR A 639 -11.04 -29.85 17.44
C THR A 639 -11.28 -28.64 18.34
N VAL A 640 -12.49 -28.10 18.32
CA VAL A 640 -12.88 -26.94 19.13
C VAL A 640 -13.79 -27.39 20.26
N SER A 641 -13.40 -27.10 21.51
CA SER A 641 -14.26 -27.30 22.68
C SER A 641 -15.07 -26.05 23.00
N GLU A 642 -14.47 -24.86 22.93
CA GLU A 642 -15.12 -23.61 23.33
C GLU A 642 -14.57 -22.42 22.55
N ILE A 643 -15.44 -21.43 22.28
CA ILE A 643 -15.05 -20.12 21.74
C ILE A 643 -15.86 -19.06 22.50
N LEU A 644 -15.15 -18.20 23.21
CA LEU A 644 -15.69 -17.10 24.00
C LEU A 644 -15.23 -15.76 23.41
N VAL A 645 -16.05 -14.72 23.56
CA VAL A 645 -15.69 -13.34 23.25
C VAL A 645 -16.07 -12.45 24.41
N ASP A 646 -15.23 -11.46 24.72
CA ASP A 646 -15.49 -10.46 25.76
C ASP A 646 -15.95 -9.11 25.19
N GLU A 647 -16.26 -8.16 26.07
CA GLU A 647 -16.68 -6.79 25.72
C GLU A 647 -15.58 -5.99 24.98
N GLN A 648 -14.31 -6.38 25.09
CA GLN A 648 -13.18 -5.74 24.41
C GLN A 648 -12.98 -6.28 22.98
N GLY A 649 -13.81 -7.24 22.56
CA GLY A 649 -13.74 -7.89 21.27
C GLY A 649 -12.66 -8.97 21.19
N VAL A 650 -12.06 -9.37 22.31
CA VAL A 650 -11.04 -10.40 22.36
C VAL A 650 -11.68 -11.77 22.32
N ILE A 651 -11.28 -12.59 21.36
CA ILE A 651 -11.79 -13.96 21.22
C ILE A 651 -10.80 -14.93 21.84
N ARG A 652 -11.25 -15.72 22.82
CA ARG A 652 -10.51 -16.83 23.40
C ARG A 652 -11.13 -18.15 22.97
N TRP A 653 -10.30 -19.12 22.58
CA TRP A 653 -10.74 -20.45 22.18
C TRP A 653 -9.94 -21.55 22.86
N SER A 654 -10.56 -22.72 23.01
CA SER A 654 -9.93 -23.93 23.53
C SER A 654 -10.25 -25.13 22.64
N GLY A 655 -9.36 -26.12 22.62
CA GLY A 655 -9.50 -27.29 21.77
C GLY A 655 -8.42 -28.34 21.97
N GLU A 656 -8.38 -29.34 21.09
CA GLU A 656 -7.33 -30.36 21.06
C GLU A 656 -6.65 -30.42 19.69
N LYS A 657 -5.32 -30.33 19.67
CA LYS A 657 -4.51 -30.60 18.48
C LYS A 657 -4.35 -32.10 18.27
N LEU A 658 -4.63 -32.56 17.06
CA LEU A 658 -4.47 -33.97 16.72
C LEU A 658 -3.00 -34.31 16.43
N ARG A 659 -2.45 -35.29 17.15
CA ARG A 659 -1.10 -35.82 16.91
C ARG A 659 -1.12 -36.99 15.94
N ARG A 660 0.06 -37.34 15.41
CA ARG A 660 0.25 -38.51 14.52
C ARG A 660 -0.23 -39.83 15.12
N ASP A 661 -0.18 -40.00 16.44
CA ASP A 661 -0.64 -41.22 17.11
C ASP A 661 -2.15 -41.24 17.39
N GLY A 662 -2.90 -40.28 16.84
CA GLY A 662 -4.34 -40.15 17.00
C GLY A 662 -4.78 -39.52 18.33
N LYS A 663 -3.85 -39.17 19.22
CA LYS A 663 -4.18 -38.53 20.50
C LYS A 663 -4.32 -37.02 20.35
N GLY A 664 -5.29 -36.43 21.04
CA GLY A 664 -5.42 -34.99 21.23
C GLY A 664 -4.39 -34.45 22.22
N THR A 665 -3.90 -33.24 21.98
CA THR A 665 -3.13 -32.45 22.97
C THR A 665 -3.88 -31.15 23.21
N PRO A 666 -4.24 -30.80 24.46
CA PRO A 666 -4.95 -29.57 24.75
C PRO A 666 -4.20 -28.35 24.23
N ILE A 667 -4.96 -27.41 23.68
CA ILE A 667 -4.48 -26.09 23.30
C ILE A 667 -5.55 -25.04 23.59
N SER A 668 -5.11 -23.85 23.96
CA SER A 668 -5.90 -22.64 23.92
C SER A 668 -5.22 -21.56 23.10
N GLY A 669 -5.98 -20.55 22.69
CA GLY A 669 -5.43 -19.36 22.09
C GLY A 669 -6.34 -18.16 22.16
N GLU A 670 -5.76 -17.01 21.85
CA GLU A 670 -6.45 -15.72 21.77
C GLU A 670 -6.25 -15.10 20.39
N ILE A 671 -7.30 -14.48 19.86
CA ILE A 671 -7.25 -13.80 18.57
C ILE A 671 -8.08 -12.51 18.58
N GLY A 672 -7.40 -11.42 18.28
CA GLY A 672 -7.99 -10.15 17.84
C GLY A 672 -8.60 -9.25 18.89
N GLN A 673 -8.90 -8.03 18.46
CA GLN A 673 -10.07 -7.27 18.89
C GLN A 673 -11.02 -7.15 17.70
N VAL A 674 -12.20 -7.74 17.80
CA VAL A 674 -13.30 -7.62 16.83
C VAL A 674 -14.37 -6.74 17.42
N PHE A 675 -14.68 -5.64 16.75
CA PHE A 675 -15.71 -4.71 17.19
C PHE A 675 -16.95 -4.91 16.33
N ASP A 676 -18.11 -4.86 16.97
CA ASP A 676 -19.38 -5.08 16.28
C ASP A 676 -19.70 -3.94 15.32
N VAL A 677 -20.59 -4.23 14.37
CA VAL A 677 -21.09 -3.23 13.42
C VAL A 677 -22.37 -2.64 13.96
N GLY A 678 -22.37 -1.32 14.15
CA GLY A 678 -23.51 -0.54 14.62
C GLY A 678 -24.61 -0.36 13.58
N GLU A 679 -25.65 0.40 13.94
CA GLU A 679 -26.88 0.54 13.15
C GLU A 679 -26.64 1.19 11.78
N TYR A 680 -25.67 2.11 11.68
CA TYR A 680 -25.35 2.86 10.48
C TYR A 680 -24.13 2.29 9.74
N GLY A 681 -23.67 1.10 10.12
CA GLY A 681 -22.50 0.44 9.55
C GLY A 681 -21.17 0.86 10.17
N GLU A 682 -21.20 1.68 11.21
CA GLU A 682 -20.05 2.15 11.97
C GLU A 682 -19.47 1.06 12.89
N ILE A 683 -18.22 1.27 13.30
CA ILE A 683 -17.50 0.43 14.25
C ILE A 683 -16.86 1.35 15.28
N THR A 684 -17.16 1.17 16.56
CA THR A 684 -16.50 1.93 17.63
C THR A 684 -15.35 1.11 18.19
N THR A 685 -14.12 1.58 18.00
CA THR A 685 -12.94 0.88 18.49
C THR A 685 -12.75 1.11 19.99
N ALA A 686 -12.33 0.07 20.71
CA ALA A 686 -11.96 0.11 22.13
C ALA A 686 -10.54 -0.46 22.32
N PHE A 687 -9.56 0.17 21.68
CA PHE A 687 -8.16 -0.18 21.78
C PHE A 687 -7.59 0.16 23.17
N ALA A 688 -6.67 -0.67 23.64
CA ALA A 688 -6.03 -0.53 24.95
C ALA A 688 -5.17 0.74 25.10
N SER A 689 -4.71 1.35 24.00
CA SER A 689 -4.03 2.66 24.03
C SER A 689 -4.95 3.84 24.32
N GLY A 690 -6.27 3.68 24.17
CA GLY A 690 -7.23 4.78 24.24
C GLY A 690 -7.37 5.59 22.94
N ASP A 691 -6.64 5.26 21.87
CA ASP A 691 -6.79 5.87 20.53
C ASP A 691 -8.06 5.35 19.83
N ASN A 692 -9.20 5.60 20.49
CA ASN A 692 -10.50 5.10 20.11
C ASN A 692 -11.18 6.05 19.13
N ALA A 693 -11.84 5.48 18.13
CA ALA A 693 -12.60 6.23 17.16
C ALA A 693 -13.85 5.46 16.76
N LEU A 694 -14.88 6.21 16.37
CA LEU A 694 -15.96 5.69 15.55
C LEU A 694 -15.44 5.65 14.12
N VAL A 695 -15.38 4.47 13.52
CA VAL A 695 -14.88 4.25 12.17
C VAL A 695 -16.04 3.80 11.30
N VAL A 696 -16.28 4.52 10.20
CA VAL A 696 -17.19 4.03 9.16
C VAL A 696 -16.35 3.33 8.08
N PRO A 697 -16.33 1.99 8.03
CA PRO A 697 -15.50 1.24 7.11
C PRO A 697 -15.97 1.42 5.67
N GLY A 698 -15.01 1.63 4.75
CA GLY A 698 -15.26 1.58 3.32
C GLY A 698 -14.81 0.23 2.73
N TYR A 699 -14.62 0.23 1.41
CA TYR A 699 -14.13 -0.92 0.65
C TYR A 699 -12.79 -0.63 -0.02
N GLU A 700 -11.91 -1.64 0.01
CA GLU A 700 -10.78 -1.72 -0.91
C GLU A 700 -11.25 -2.30 -2.25
N ALA A 701 -10.91 -1.63 -3.35
CA ALA A 701 -11.22 -2.08 -4.70
C ALA A 701 -10.01 -2.70 -5.39
N THR A 702 -10.26 -3.86 -5.99
CA THR A 702 -9.37 -4.54 -6.93
C THR A 702 -10.05 -4.64 -8.30
N ILE A 703 -9.26 -4.67 -9.38
CA ILE A 703 -9.79 -4.78 -10.74
C ILE A 703 -9.33 -6.13 -11.29
N MET A 704 -10.28 -6.99 -11.65
CA MET A 704 -9.98 -8.24 -12.33
C MET A 704 -9.45 -7.95 -13.74
N ALA A 705 -8.43 -8.68 -14.17
CA ALA A 705 -7.95 -8.61 -15.54
C ALA A 705 -9.05 -9.05 -16.52
N GLN A 706 -9.09 -8.44 -17.71
CA GLN A 706 -9.96 -8.91 -18.79
C GLN A 706 -9.53 -10.32 -19.22
N THR A 707 -10.46 -11.27 -19.26
CA THR A 707 -10.19 -12.60 -19.80
C THR A 707 -9.89 -12.48 -21.29
N PRO A 708 -8.76 -12.99 -21.79
CA PRO A 708 -8.46 -12.97 -23.22
C PRO A 708 -9.53 -13.67 -24.05
N GLY A 709 -10.08 -12.99 -25.05
CA GLY A 709 -11.11 -13.54 -25.94
C GLY A 709 -12.54 -13.48 -25.41
N GLU A 710 -12.79 -12.81 -24.29
CA GLU A 710 -14.15 -12.40 -23.90
C GLU A 710 -14.43 -10.97 -24.39
N VAL A 711 -15.72 -10.63 -24.54
CA VAL A 711 -16.13 -9.25 -24.87
C VAL A 711 -15.59 -8.31 -23.78
N PRO A 712 -15.00 -7.16 -24.15
CA PRO A 712 -14.52 -6.19 -23.17
C PRO A 712 -15.64 -5.78 -22.20
N SER A 713 -15.38 -5.92 -20.90
CA SER A 713 -16.27 -5.46 -19.83
C SER A 713 -15.73 -4.19 -19.18
N SER A 714 -16.64 -3.36 -18.66
CA SER A 714 -16.29 -2.11 -18.01
C SER A 714 -15.40 -2.33 -16.78
N VAL A 715 -14.68 -1.28 -16.37
CA VAL A 715 -13.86 -1.33 -15.15
C VAL A 715 -14.75 -1.60 -13.93
N GLU A 716 -15.94 -1.01 -13.91
CA GLU A 716 -16.96 -1.16 -12.89
C GLU A 716 -17.41 -2.62 -12.73
N GLU A 717 -17.71 -3.32 -13.82
CA GLU A 717 -18.10 -4.74 -13.80
C GLU A 717 -16.98 -5.67 -13.31
N ARG A 718 -15.74 -5.34 -13.64
CA ARG A 718 -14.54 -6.09 -13.23
C ARG A 718 -14.05 -5.71 -11.83
N THR A 719 -14.64 -4.70 -11.20
CA THR A 719 -14.26 -4.29 -9.85
C THR A 719 -14.76 -5.29 -8.81
N ARG A 720 -13.90 -5.62 -7.85
CA ARG A 720 -14.20 -6.45 -6.68
C ARG A 720 -13.85 -5.69 -5.41
N LEU A 721 -14.81 -5.66 -4.49
CA LEU A 721 -14.75 -4.91 -3.25
C LEU A 721 -14.52 -5.83 -2.04
N ARG A 722 -13.65 -5.41 -1.13
CA ARG A 722 -13.42 -6.06 0.16
C ARG A 722 -13.64 -5.04 1.28
N GLY A 723 -14.61 -5.33 2.16
CA GLY A 723 -14.95 -4.48 3.31
C GLY A 723 -14.47 -5.07 4.62
N TYR A 724 -14.93 -4.50 5.73
CA TYR A 724 -14.55 -4.92 7.09
C TYR A 724 -14.73 -6.42 7.35
N GLU A 725 -15.91 -6.95 7.03
CA GLU A 725 -16.23 -8.36 7.27
C GLU A 725 -15.33 -9.31 6.46
N GLN A 726 -15.15 -9.05 5.16
CA GLN A 726 -14.27 -9.87 4.32
C GLN A 726 -12.83 -9.87 4.83
N LEU A 727 -12.29 -8.68 5.15
CA LEU A 727 -10.93 -8.53 5.65
C LEU A 727 -10.74 -9.22 7.02
N MET A 728 -11.75 -9.16 7.90
CA MET A 728 -11.73 -9.88 9.17
C MET A 728 -11.71 -11.40 8.98
N HIS A 729 -12.55 -11.94 8.10
CA HIS A 729 -12.56 -13.38 7.80
C HIS A 729 -11.22 -13.86 7.23
N GLU A 730 -10.67 -13.14 6.25
CA GLU A 730 -9.35 -13.44 5.66
C GLU A 730 -8.24 -13.41 6.72
N ARG A 731 -8.24 -12.38 7.57
CA ARG A 731 -7.22 -12.23 8.62
C ARG A 731 -7.33 -13.32 9.69
N ILE A 732 -8.53 -13.69 10.12
CA ILE A 732 -8.75 -14.77 11.10
C ILE A 732 -8.23 -16.11 10.55
N GLN A 733 -8.59 -16.45 9.31
CA GLN A 733 -8.15 -17.69 8.66
C GLN A 733 -6.62 -17.76 8.58
N TYR A 734 -5.98 -16.68 8.13
CA TYR A 734 -4.53 -16.59 8.04
C TYR A 734 -3.85 -16.68 9.43
N GLN A 735 -4.34 -15.95 10.42
CA GLN A 735 -3.75 -15.89 11.75
C GLN A 735 -3.86 -17.23 12.50
N ILE A 736 -5.03 -17.88 12.50
CA ILE A 736 -5.22 -19.19 13.16
C ILE A 736 -4.34 -20.27 12.53
N ALA A 737 -4.23 -20.30 11.20
CA ALA A 737 -3.35 -21.23 10.50
C ALA A 737 -1.88 -21.03 10.91
N SER A 738 -1.48 -19.78 11.13
CA SER A 738 -0.15 -19.41 11.61
C SER A 738 0.07 -19.80 13.08
N ASP A 739 -0.90 -19.59 13.95
CA ASP A 739 -0.74 -19.82 15.40
C ASP A 739 -0.69 -21.31 15.76
N LEU A 740 -1.50 -22.14 15.08
CA LEU A 740 -1.57 -23.57 15.36
C LEU A 740 -0.25 -24.33 15.12
N ILE A 741 0.72 -23.79 14.37
CA ILE A 741 2.03 -24.45 14.16
C ILE A 741 3.12 -24.03 15.15
N ALA A 742 2.83 -23.14 16.11
CA ALA A 742 3.83 -22.62 17.05
C ALA A 742 4.44 -23.67 17.99
N GLY A 743 3.84 -24.86 18.12
CA GLY A 743 4.29 -25.94 19.02
C GLY A 743 4.04 -25.67 20.52
N ARG A 744 3.20 -24.69 20.86
CA ARG A 744 2.86 -24.28 22.24
C ARG A 744 1.47 -24.75 22.65
N SER A 745 1.25 -24.85 23.97
CA SER A 745 -0.07 -25.11 24.59
C SER A 745 -0.97 -23.88 24.60
N GLU A 746 -0.38 -22.69 24.52
CA GLU A 746 -1.07 -21.40 24.40
C GLU A 746 -0.52 -20.66 23.17
N THR A 747 -1.40 -20.07 22.36
CA THR A 747 -1.01 -19.42 21.11
C THR A 747 -1.86 -18.20 20.76
N GLY A 748 -1.44 -17.46 19.74
CA GLY A 748 -2.09 -16.23 19.31
C GLY A 748 -1.76 -15.03 20.19
N GLU A 749 -2.44 -13.93 19.87
CA GLU A 749 -2.29 -12.64 20.53
C GLU A 749 -3.64 -11.89 20.48
N PRO A 750 -4.09 -11.27 21.58
CA PRO A 750 -5.39 -10.61 21.67
C PRO A 750 -5.50 -9.29 20.89
N SER A 751 -4.46 -8.86 20.16
CA SER A 751 -4.50 -7.68 19.28
C SER A 751 -4.18 -8.02 17.82
N SER A 752 -4.07 -9.32 17.49
CA SER A 752 -3.59 -9.81 16.18
C SER A 752 -4.45 -9.41 14.97
N LEU A 753 -5.69 -8.97 15.21
CA LEU A 753 -6.62 -8.46 14.19
C LEU A 753 -6.58 -6.92 14.06
N ASN A 754 -5.90 -6.18 14.94
CA ASN A 754 -5.92 -4.71 14.94
C ASN A 754 -5.33 -4.13 13.64
N ALA A 755 -4.50 -4.89 12.93
CA ALA A 755 -3.98 -4.51 11.61
C ALA A 755 -5.08 -4.31 10.55
N VAL A 756 -6.24 -4.97 10.68
CA VAL A 756 -7.38 -4.84 9.74
C VAL A 756 -7.88 -3.40 9.70
N TYR A 757 -7.98 -2.72 10.85
CA TYR A 757 -8.49 -1.35 10.93
C TYR A 757 -7.63 -0.33 10.18
N SER A 758 -6.35 -0.63 9.95
CA SER A 758 -5.49 0.21 9.11
C SER A 758 -5.77 0.08 7.60
N GLN A 759 -6.49 -0.96 7.18
CA GLN A 759 -6.78 -1.29 5.77
C GLN A 759 -8.21 -0.91 5.36
N LEU A 760 -9.10 -0.57 6.29
CA LEU A 760 -10.52 -0.32 6.01
C LEU A 760 -10.81 0.92 5.15
N TYR A 761 -9.79 1.78 4.93
CA TYR A 761 -9.92 3.06 4.24
C TYR A 761 -11.14 3.90 4.68
N GLY A 762 -11.60 3.69 5.92
CA GLY A 762 -12.77 4.30 6.51
C GLY A 762 -12.52 5.73 6.96
N THR A 763 -13.60 6.47 7.19
CA THR A 763 -13.51 7.76 7.89
C THR A 763 -13.50 7.51 9.39
N LYS A 764 -12.63 8.24 10.11
CA LYS A 764 -12.59 8.25 11.57
C LYS A 764 -13.33 9.48 12.09
N HIS A 765 -14.19 9.26 13.06
CA HIS A 765 -14.91 10.27 13.83
C HIS A 765 -14.65 10.07 15.33
N PRO A 766 -14.89 11.09 16.17
CA PRO A 766 -14.95 10.90 17.62
C PRO A 766 -15.97 9.81 18.00
N THR A 767 -15.74 9.10 19.09
CA THR A 767 -16.56 7.95 19.51
C THR A 767 -18.03 8.29 19.78
N ASP A 768 -18.31 9.53 20.15
CA ASP A 768 -19.63 10.08 20.45
C ASP A 768 -20.24 10.87 19.27
N PHE A 769 -19.72 10.72 18.06
CA PHE A 769 -20.19 11.44 16.86
C PHE A 769 -21.68 11.25 16.59
N ILE A 770 -22.20 10.02 16.68
CA ILE A 770 -23.62 9.72 16.49
C ILE A 770 -24.47 10.28 17.64
N GLU A 771 -24.00 10.11 18.88
CA GLU A 771 -24.72 10.58 20.08
C GLU A 771 -24.97 12.09 20.01
N ARG A 772 -23.95 12.85 19.62
CA ARG A 772 -24.01 14.32 19.48
C ARG A 772 -25.03 14.79 18.45
N ALA A 773 -25.22 14.03 17.38
CA ALA A 773 -26.16 14.34 16.32
C ALA A 773 -27.57 13.75 16.57
N THR A 774 -27.77 13.05 17.70
CA THR A 774 -29.04 12.41 18.03
C THR A 774 -29.86 13.27 18.99
N THR A 775 -31.09 13.58 18.60
CA THR A 775 -32.08 14.23 19.47
C THR A 775 -32.98 13.18 20.12
N TYR A 776 -33.34 13.36 21.39
CA TYR A 776 -34.16 12.40 22.13
C TYR A 776 -35.54 12.99 22.44
N GLN A 777 -36.59 12.28 22.03
CA GLN A 777 -37.98 12.66 22.30
C GLN A 777 -38.71 11.57 23.07
N LEU A 778 -39.61 11.96 23.98
CA LEU A 778 -40.49 11.04 24.69
C LEU A 778 -41.65 10.65 23.76
N ASP A 779 -41.77 9.37 23.45
CA ASP A 779 -42.97 8.83 22.81
C ASP A 779 -44.08 8.74 23.85
N GLU A 780 -45.01 9.71 23.83
CA GLU A 780 -46.14 9.80 24.74
C GLU A 780 -47.06 8.57 24.71
N SER A 781 -47.02 7.77 23.64
CA SER A 781 -47.87 6.58 23.47
C SER A 781 -47.29 5.32 24.11
N THR A 782 -45.97 5.21 24.18
CA THR A 782 -45.26 4.03 24.74
C THR A 782 -44.55 4.34 26.05
N GLY A 783 -44.38 5.62 26.40
CA GLY A 783 -43.58 6.08 27.53
C GLY A 783 -42.07 5.89 27.34
N GLY A 784 -41.63 5.50 26.14
CA GLY A 784 -40.22 5.28 25.80
C GLY A 784 -39.53 6.54 25.27
N ILE A 785 -38.22 6.66 25.49
CA ILE A 785 -37.39 7.71 24.85
C ILE A 785 -36.93 7.17 23.49
N LYS A 786 -37.21 7.89 22.41
CA LYS A 786 -36.77 7.56 21.05
C LYS A 786 -35.74 8.58 20.56
N GLY A 787 -34.56 8.09 20.19
CA GLY A 787 -33.53 8.88 19.53
C GLY A 787 -33.85 9.08 18.04
N HIS A 788 -33.59 10.28 17.52
CA HIS A 788 -33.66 10.63 16.12
C HIS A 788 -32.34 11.27 15.71
N LEU A 789 -31.55 10.55 14.92
CA LEU A 789 -30.30 11.03 14.34
C LEU A 789 -30.63 12.05 13.23
N ASP A 790 -29.92 13.18 13.25
CA ASP A 790 -29.96 14.18 12.18
C ASP A 790 -29.78 13.55 10.78
N GLU A 791 -30.63 13.97 9.84
CA GLU A 791 -30.70 13.38 8.50
C GLU A 791 -29.40 13.57 7.71
N TRP A 792 -28.71 14.71 7.88
CA TRP A 792 -27.41 14.95 7.23
C TRP A 792 -26.36 13.99 7.75
N THR A 793 -26.28 13.83 9.06
CA THR A 793 -25.34 12.91 9.72
C THR A 793 -25.60 11.47 9.31
N ALA A 794 -26.87 11.04 9.28
CA ALA A 794 -27.25 9.72 8.78
C ALA A 794 -26.83 9.53 7.31
N ALA A 795 -27.03 10.52 6.45
CA ALA A 795 -26.64 10.46 5.04
C ALA A 795 -25.10 10.47 4.84
N ILE A 796 -24.36 11.19 5.68
CA ILE A 796 -22.89 11.16 5.72
C ILE A 796 -22.41 9.75 6.05
N LEU A 797 -22.87 9.16 7.16
CA LEU A 797 -22.47 7.81 7.58
C LEU A 797 -22.78 6.76 6.50
N GLN A 798 -23.99 6.81 5.93
CA GLN A 798 -24.36 5.90 4.83
C GLN A 798 -23.50 6.07 3.58
N THR A 799 -23.05 7.29 3.29
CA THR A 799 -22.16 7.59 2.17
C THR A 799 -20.73 7.11 2.45
N GLU A 800 -20.24 7.27 3.67
CA GLU A 800 -18.93 6.78 4.08
C GLU A 800 -18.83 5.26 4.05
N ALA A 801 -19.88 4.55 4.49
CA ALA A 801 -19.98 3.09 4.40
C ALA A 801 -19.93 2.59 2.94
N ARG A 802 -20.23 3.46 1.98
CA ARG A 802 -20.22 3.19 0.53
C ARG A 802 -18.97 3.69 -0.16
N ARG A 803 -17.99 4.19 0.59
CA ARG A 803 -16.71 4.65 0.05
C ARG A 803 -15.91 3.48 -0.49
N VAL A 804 -15.36 3.67 -1.69
CA VAL A 804 -14.52 2.70 -2.38
C VAL A 804 -13.19 3.34 -2.73
N ARG A 805 -12.09 2.65 -2.47
CA ARG A 805 -10.74 3.13 -2.79
C ARG A 805 -9.97 2.12 -3.65
N TYR A 806 -9.54 2.55 -4.84
CA TYR A 806 -8.60 1.80 -5.68
C TYR A 806 -7.16 1.92 -5.17
N SER A 807 -6.34 0.94 -5.52
CA SER A 807 -4.94 0.86 -5.08
C SER A 807 -4.06 2.03 -5.59
N ASN A 808 -2.94 2.26 -4.91
CA ASN A 808 -1.96 3.27 -5.31
C ASN A 808 -1.34 2.97 -6.70
N ALA A 809 -1.32 1.71 -7.13
CA ALA A 809 -0.86 1.33 -8.47
C ALA A 809 -1.78 1.91 -9.57
N ILE A 810 -3.10 1.85 -9.37
CA ILE A 810 -4.06 2.51 -10.28
C ILE A 810 -3.93 4.03 -10.22
N LYS A 811 -3.77 4.60 -9.01
CA LYS A 811 -3.55 6.04 -8.82
C LYS A 811 -2.35 6.56 -9.61
N ALA A 812 -1.24 5.83 -9.58
CA ALA A 812 -0.01 6.23 -10.28
C ALA A 812 -0.04 5.88 -11.78
N GLY A 813 -0.73 4.80 -12.16
CA GLY A 813 -0.62 4.20 -13.49
C GLY A 813 -1.85 4.34 -14.39
N SER A 814 -2.96 4.91 -13.93
CA SER A 814 -4.15 5.12 -14.76
C SER A 814 -4.93 6.41 -14.48
N THR A 815 -4.20 7.52 -14.38
CA THR A 815 -4.74 8.86 -14.19
C THR A 815 -4.27 9.81 -15.31
N ILE A 816 -4.48 11.12 -15.18
CA ILE A 816 -4.17 12.14 -16.20
C ILE A 816 -2.76 11.99 -16.78
N TYR A 817 -1.77 11.70 -15.93
CA TYR A 817 -0.39 11.53 -16.39
C TYR A 817 -0.19 10.28 -17.26
N ALA A 818 -0.91 9.20 -16.96
CA ALA A 818 -0.87 7.96 -17.75
C ALA A 818 -1.52 8.18 -19.12
N GLU A 819 -2.65 8.89 -19.18
CA GLU A 819 -3.29 9.28 -20.44
C GLU A 819 -2.35 10.15 -21.30
N TYR A 820 -1.74 11.17 -20.70
CA TYR A 820 -0.77 12.03 -21.37
C TYR A 820 0.43 11.23 -21.93
N ARG A 821 1.00 10.32 -21.13
CA ARG A 821 2.08 9.42 -21.57
C ARG A 821 1.62 8.54 -22.73
N ALA A 822 0.44 7.94 -22.63
CA ALA A 822 -0.07 7.06 -23.67
C ALA A 822 -0.22 7.79 -25.02
N GLN A 823 -0.68 9.03 -25.00
CA GLN A 823 -0.80 9.86 -26.20
C GLN A 823 0.55 10.32 -26.76
N ARG A 824 1.53 10.64 -25.90
CA ARG A 824 2.82 11.21 -26.33
C ARG A 824 3.86 10.15 -26.70
N ASP A 825 4.01 9.13 -25.87
CA ASP A 825 5.07 8.12 -26.00
C ASP A 825 4.75 7.07 -27.07
N ARG A 826 3.60 7.21 -27.77
CA ARG A 826 3.09 6.26 -28.77
C ARG A 826 3.13 4.83 -28.24
N THR A 827 2.77 4.64 -26.97
CA THR A 827 2.69 3.31 -26.39
C THR A 827 1.65 2.52 -27.15
N GLU A 828 2.03 1.35 -27.66
CA GLU A 828 1.13 0.50 -28.41
C GLU A 828 0.06 -0.06 -27.44
N PRO A 829 -1.22 0.35 -27.55
CA PRO A 829 -2.23 -0.03 -26.56
C PRO A 829 -2.45 -1.55 -26.52
N ALA A 830 -2.23 -2.21 -27.66
CA ALA A 830 -2.40 -3.64 -27.81
C ALA A 830 -1.23 -4.51 -27.28
N ASP A 831 -0.09 -3.94 -26.89
CA ASP A 831 1.09 -4.72 -26.47
C ASP A 831 1.04 -5.19 -25.00
N ASP A 832 0.09 -6.03 -24.60
CA ASP A 832 -0.08 -6.51 -23.22
C ASP A 832 0.95 -7.56 -22.74
N ASN A 833 2.14 -7.62 -23.33
CA ASN A 833 3.24 -8.49 -22.88
C ASN A 833 3.87 -8.06 -21.54
N ARG A 834 3.33 -7.03 -20.88
CA ARG A 834 3.78 -6.45 -19.61
C ARG A 834 2.56 -6.04 -18.80
N PHE A 835 2.65 -6.15 -17.48
CA PHE A 835 1.62 -5.64 -16.60
C PHE A 835 1.64 -4.11 -16.58
N ASP A 836 0.47 -3.50 -16.80
CA ASP A 836 0.28 -2.05 -16.83
C ASP A 836 -1.12 -1.70 -16.31
N ALA A 837 -1.17 -0.79 -15.34
CA ALA A 837 -2.43 -0.31 -14.76
C ALA A 837 -3.31 0.39 -15.79
N TRP A 838 -2.72 1.10 -16.76
CA TRP A 838 -3.45 1.77 -17.85
C TRP A 838 -4.27 0.74 -18.64
N ARG A 839 -3.65 -0.38 -19.00
CA ARG A 839 -4.32 -1.48 -19.71
C ARG A 839 -5.33 -2.21 -18.85
N LEU A 840 -5.03 -2.44 -17.56
CA LEU A 840 -5.97 -3.07 -16.63
C LEU A 840 -7.30 -2.30 -16.57
N THR A 841 -7.26 -0.97 -16.70
CA THR A 841 -8.44 -0.09 -16.75
C THR A 841 -9.04 0.09 -18.15
N GLY A 842 -8.63 -0.70 -19.15
CA GLY A 842 -9.11 -0.53 -20.54
C GLY A 842 -8.58 0.75 -21.23
N GLY A 843 -7.51 1.35 -20.70
CA GLY A 843 -6.99 2.64 -21.15
C GLY A 843 -7.86 3.83 -20.76
N ARG A 844 -8.67 3.69 -19.71
CA ARG A 844 -9.50 4.78 -19.20
C ARG A 844 -8.73 5.61 -18.19
N ASN A 845 -8.71 6.94 -18.38
CA ASN A 845 -8.30 7.85 -17.33
C ASN A 845 -9.30 7.79 -16.17
N MET A 846 -8.92 7.17 -15.07
CA MET A 846 -9.79 6.95 -13.93
C MET A 846 -10.26 8.28 -13.29
N THR A 847 -9.59 9.41 -13.52
CA THR A 847 -10.07 10.72 -13.04
C THR A 847 -11.35 11.20 -13.74
N VAL A 848 -11.66 10.62 -14.91
CA VAL A 848 -12.87 10.88 -15.70
C VAL A 848 -13.97 9.89 -15.28
N LEU A 849 -14.99 10.40 -14.59
CA LEU A 849 -15.98 9.56 -13.90
C LEU A 849 -16.98 8.86 -14.82
N THR A 850 -17.18 9.41 -16.02
CA THR A 850 -18.14 8.96 -17.02
C THR A 850 -17.48 8.91 -18.41
N GLY A 851 -18.16 8.37 -19.41
CA GLY A 851 -17.66 8.27 -20.79
C GLY A 851 -17.12 6.88 -21.13
N LYS A 852 -16.25 6.82 -22.15
CA LYS A 852 -15.79 5.56 -22.75
C LYS A 852 -14.30 5.31 -22.52
N ASP A 853 -13.94 4.04 -22.44
CA ASP A 853 -12.54 3.60 -22.47
C ASP A 853 -12.00 3.51 -23.93
N LEU A 854 -10.75 3.06 -24.11
CA LEU A 854 -10.14 2.91 -25.45
C LEU A 854 -10.75 1.76 -26.26
N ASN A 855 -11.56 0.91 -25.65
CA ASN A 855 -12.30 -0.18 -26.29
C ASN A 855 -13.74 0.22 -26.64
N ASN A 856 -14.08 1.52 -26.50
CA ASN A 856 -15.41 2.06 -26.74
C ASN A 856 -16.49 1.49 -25.79
N VAL A 857 -16.07 0.99 -24.62
CA VAL A 857 -16.97 0.52 -23.55
C VAL A 857 -17.37 1.69 -22.67
N ASP A 858 -18.66 1.93 -22.53
CA ASP A 858 -19.21 2.95 -21.65
C ASP A 858 -19.01 2.60 -20.17
N ALA A 859 -18.74 3.61 -19.36
CA ALA A 859 -18.83 3.53 -17.90
C ALA A 859 -20.31 3.37 -17.51
N PRO A 860 -20.75 2.20 -17.01
CA PRO A 860 -22.15 1.97 -16.74
C PRO A 860 -22.63 2.79 -15.54
N SER A 861 -23.86 3.26 -15.64
CA SER A 861 -24.61 3.90 -14.56
C SER A 861 -24.96 2.91 -13.44
N GLY A 862 -25.31 3.42 -12.25
CA GLY A 862 -25.82 2.62 -11.13
C GLY A 862 -24.74 1.96 -10.24
N TYR A 863 -23.46 2.03 -10.61
CA TYR A 863 -22.36 1.51 -9.79
C TYR A 863 -21.87 2.55 -8.78
N PHE A 864 -21.47 3.72 -9.28
CA PHE A 864 -20.86 4.79 -8.51
C PHE A 864 -21.56 6.13 -8.80
N ASP A 865 -21.53 7.03 -7.82
CA ASP A 865 -22.00 8.41 -8.05
C ASP A 865 -21.16 9.06 -9.17
N PRO A 866 -21.80 9.68 -10.18
CA PRO A 866 -21.12 10.24 -11.36
C PRO A 866 -20.37 11.55 -11.08
N VAL A 867 -20.48 12.09 -9.86
CA VAL A 867 -19.91 13.38 -9.46
C VAL A 867 -19.07 13.26 -8.19
N MET A 868 -19.56 12.55 -7.18
CA MET A 868 -18.93 12.45 -5.87
C MET A 868 -17.67 11.58 -5.95
N THR A 869 -16.52 12.18 -5.66
CA THR A 869 -15.20 11.53 -5.68
C THR A 869 -14.25 12.25 -4.73
N GLY A 870 -13.06 11.67 -4.48
CA GLY A 870 -12.02 12.33 -3.70
C GLY A 870 -11.43 13.56 -4.42
N GLY A 871 -10.85 14.48 -3.66
CA GLY A 871 -10.18 15.66 -4.23
C GLY A 871 -8.76 15.38 -4.73
N ALA A 872 -8.23 16.30 -5.54
CA ALA A 872 -6.85 16.32 -6.03
C ALA A 872 -6.40 14.97 -6.61
N THR A 873 -5.28 14.41 -6.12
CA THR A 873 -4.72 13.14 -6.63
C THR A 873 -5.58 11.91 -6.31
N ASN A 874 -6.65 12.06 -5.51
CA ASN A 874 -7.60 10.98 -5.21
C ASN A 874 -8.87 11.03 -6.07
N GLN A 875 -9.02 12.07 -6.92
CA GLN A 875 -10.07 12.09 -7.93
C GLN A 875 -9.94 10.85 -8.80
N GLY A 876 -11.03 10.14 -9.01
CA GLY A 876 -10.96 8.90 -9.78
C GLY A 876 -10.77 7.64 -8.92
N ILE A 877 -9.97 7.78 -7.87
CA ILE A 877 -9.45 6.68 -7.06
C ILE A 877 -10.32 6.43 -5.84
N VAL A 878 -10.91 7.48 -5.28
CA VAL A 878 -11.98 7.37 -4.29
C VAL A 878 -13.31 7.56 -4.99
N ARG A 879 -14.18 6.56 -4.88
CA ARG A 879 -15.54 6.50 -5.43
C ARG A 879 -16.54 6.26 -4.32
N TYR A 880 -17.80 6.51 -4.59
CA TYR A 880 -18.90 6.23 -3.66
C TYR A 880 -19.96 5.43 -4.41
N LEU A 881 -20.35 4.28 -3.84
CA LEU A 881 -21.44 3.47 -4.38
C LEU A 881 -22.74 4.28 -4.34
N THR A 882 -23.62 4.06 -5.31
CA THR A 882 -24.95 4.69 -5.30
C THR A 882 -25.81 4.10 -4.17
N THR A 883 -26.92 4.77 -3.84
CA THR A 883 -27.84 4.35 -2.76
C THR A 883 -28.35 2.92 -2.94
N GLN A 884 -28.55 2.48 -4.19
CA GLN A 884 -29.11 1.17 -4.51
C GLN A 884 -28.06 0.11 -4.88
N ALA A 885 -26.81 0.47 -5.09
CA ALA A 885 -25.76 -0.50 -5.41
C ALA A 885 -25.51 -1.44 -4.21
N GLN A 886 -25.33 -2.73 -4.49
CA GLN A 886 -25.09 -3.76 -3.48
C GLN A 886 -23.79 -4.51 -3.75
N VAL A 887 -23.13 -4.96 -2.69
CA VAL A 887 -21.90 -5.74 -2.77
C VAL A 887 -22.20 -7.19 -2.39
N GLY A 888 -21.95 -8.11 -3.32
CA GLY A 888 -22.11 -9.54 -3.08
C GLY A 888 -21.01 -10.13 -2.17
N PRO A 889 -21.19 -11.37 -1.67
CA PRO A 889 -20.18 -12.05 -0.84
C PRO A 889 -18.82 -12.26 -1.54
N ASP A 890 -18.81 -12.32 -2.87
CA ASP A 890 -17.61 -12.42 -3.71
C ASP A 890 -16.98 -11.05 -4.05
N GLY A 891 -17.52 -9.97 -3.49
CA GLY A 891 -17.09 -8.60 -3.74
C GLY A 891 -17.61 -7.99 -5.03
N ARG A 892 -18.44 -8.69 -5.83
CA ARG A 892 -19.03 -8.14 -7.05
C ARG A 892 -20.05 -7.04 -6.72
N ILE A 893 -20.01 -5.95 -7.49
CA ILE A 893 -21.01 -4.88 -7.39
C ILE A 893 -22.20 -5.23 -8.26
N VAL A 894 -23.39 -5.20 -7.67
CA VAL A 894 -24.67 -5.23 -8.37
C VAL A 894 -25.15 -3.78 -8.49
N PRO A 895 -25.30 -3.23 -9.71
CA PRO A 895 -25.68 -1.84 -9.90
C PRO A 895 -27.14 -1.58 -9.48
N GLY A 896 -27.39 -0.36 -9.03
CA GLY A 896 -28.74 0.16 -8.83
C GLY A 896 -29.50 0.36 -10.15
N ASP A 897 -30.80 0.60 -10.06
CA ASP A 897 -31.63 0.92 -11.22
C ASP A 897 -31.28 2.29 -11.84
N GLU A 898 -31.82 2.58 -13.03
CA GLU A 898 -31.57 3.83 -13.75
C GLU A 898 -32.33 5.04 -13.18
N SER A 899 -33.04 4.92 -12.04
CA SER A 899 -33.70 6.07 -11.42
C SER A 899 -32.69 7.06 -10.85
N VAL A 900 -33.01 8.37 -10.81
CA VAL A 900 -32.09 9.40 -10.30
C VAL A 900 -31.58 9.09 -8.89
N ALA A 901 -32.44 8.56 -8.01
CA ALA A 901 -32.04 8.11 -6.67
C ALA A 901 -31.13 6.88 -6.70
N GLY A 902 -31.34 5.96 -7.67
CA GLY A 902 -30.45 4.82 -7.95
C GLY A 902 -29.09 5.20 -8.52
N GLN A 903 -28.90 6.46 -8.92
CA GLN A 903 -27.67 6.97 -9.56
C GLN A 903 -26.78 7.83 -8.66
N ARG A 904 -27.22 8.20 -7.44
CA ARG A 904 -26.46 9.08 -6.54
C ARG A 904 -26.05 8.37 -5.25
N ALA A 905 -24.97 8.83 -4.64
CA ALA A 905 -24.62 8.43 -3.27
C ALA A 905 -25.66 8.98 -2.27
N PRO A 906 -25.84 8.37 -1.09
CA PRO A 906 -26.89 8.77 -0.13
C PRO A 906 -26.93 10.26 0.17
N LEU A 907 -25.77 10.89 0.44
CA LEU A 907 -25.67 12.33 0.67
C LEU A 907 -26.17 13.12 -0.54
N MET A 908 -25.72 12.77 -1.74
CA MET A 908 -26.06 13.47 -2.99
C MET A 908 -27.49 13.21 -3.46
N ALA A 909 -28.22 12.30 -2.80
CA ALA A 909 -29.62 12.01 -3.06
C ALA A 909 -30.58 12.85 -2.20
N LEU A 910 -30.07 13.64 -1.25
CA LEU A 910 -30.90 14.54 -0.44
C LEU A 910 -31.58 15.61 -1.31
N PRO A 911 -32.87 15.91 -1.09
CA PRO A 911 -33.62 16.90 -1.87
C PRO A 911 -32.96 18.28 -1.91
N GLU A 912 -32.35 18.70 -0.80
CA GLU A 912 -31.66 19.98 -0.63
C GLU A 912 -30.49 20.15 -1.61
N LEU A 913 -29.92 19.04 -2.12
CA LEU A 913 -28.81 19.06 -3.06
C LEU A 913 -29.26 18.96 -4.52
N GLU A 914 -30.56 18.98 -4.84
CA GLU A 914 -31.05 18.90 -6.24
C GLU A 914 -30.53 20.07 -7.09
N THR A 915 -30.42 21.26 -6.50
CA THR A 915 -29.98 22.50 -7.17
C THR A 915 -28.51 22.46 -7.60
N LEU A 916 -27.69 21.55 -7.07
CA LEU A 916 -26.31 21.33 -7.50
C LEU A 916 -26.18 20.99 -8.98
N ARG A 917 -27.23 20.48 -9.62
CA ARG A 917 -27.22 20.19 -11.08
C ARG A 917 -26.98 21.42 -11.95
N TYR A 918 -27.18 22.62 -11.40
CA TYR A 918 -26.92 23.89 -12.06
C TYR A 918 -25.48 24.38 -11.88
N ASP A 919 -24.67 23.67 -11.07
CA ASP A 919 -23.29 24.02 -10.80
C ASP A 919 -22.30 23.17 -11.60
N PRO A 920 -21.11 23.72 -11.90
CA PRO A 920 -20.00 22.97 -12.45
C PRO A 920 -19.64 21.75 -11.59
N PHE A 921 -19.10 20.71 -12.23
CA PHE A 921 -18.72 19.46 -11.58
C PHE A 921 -17.81 19.65 -10.36
N ASP A 922 -16.80 20.51 -10.46
CA ASP A 922 -15.84 20.78 -9.38
C ASP A 922 -16.52 21.39 -8.15
N ARG A 923 -17.59 22.16 -8.35
CA ARG A 923 -18.37 22.79 -7.28
C ARG A 923 -19.24 21.79 -6.55
N GLN A 924 -19.91 20.91 -7.30
CA GLN A 924 -20.66 19.81 -6.71
C GLN A 924 -19.75 18.90 -5.85
N GLN A 925 -18.55 18.56 -6.36
CA GLN A 925 -17.56 17.78 -5.62
C GLN A 925 -17.07 18.53 -4.37
N MET A 926 -16.79 19.83 -4.48
CA MET A 926 -16.40 20.66 -3.34
C MET A 926 -17.49 20.75 -2.27
N THR A 927 -18.76 20.90 -2.65
CA THR A 927 -19.90 20.86 -1.71
C THR A 927 -19.93 19.54 -0.97
N ALA A 928 -19.95 18.42 -1.69
CA ALA A 928 -20.01 17.09 -1.09
C ALA A 928 -18.86 16.88 -0.10
N SER A 929 -17.63 17.22 -0.48
CA SER A 929 -16.46 17.11 0.40
C SER A 929 -16.54 18.01 1.64
N THR A 930 -17.26 19.13 1.57
CA THR A 930 -17.38 20.07 2.69
C THR A 930 -18.43 19.60 3.68
N ILE A 931 -19.57 19.09 3.19
CA ILE A 931 -20.63 18.51 4.03
C ILE A 931 -20.13 17.25 4.75
N MET A 932 -19.37 16.39 4.08
CA MET A 932 -18.77 15.20 4.72
C MET A 932 -17.83 15.52 5.89
N GLN A 933 -17.40 16.78 6.04
CA GLN A 933 -16.51 17.24 7.10
C GLN A 933 -17.12 18.43 7.85
N SER A 934 -18.43 18.63 7.77
CA SER A 934 -19.10 19.76 8.42
C SER A 934 -19.37 19.46 9.88
N SER A 935 -19.42 20.52 10.69
CA SER A 935 -20.00 20.45 12.03
C SER A 935 -21.53 20.43 11.95
N GLU A 936 -22.11 21.19 11.02
CA GLU A 936 -23.56 21.33 10.87
C GLU A 936 -23.90 21.75 9.42
N VAL A 937 -25.08 21.35 8.95
CA VAL A 937 -25.77 22.03 7.85
C VAL A 937 -26.98 22.76 8.43
N THR A 938 -27.01 24.08 8.30
CA THR A 938 -28.01 24.93 8.95
C THR A 938 -29.40 24.72 8.36
N ALA A 939 -30.42 25.09 9.12
CA ALA A 939 -31.71 25.47 8.55
C ALA A 939 -31.53 26.65 7.54
N PRO A 940 -32.49 26.89 6.63
CA PRO A 940 -32.41 28.05 5.74
C PRO A 940 -32.23 29.36 6.51
N ALA A 941 -31.19 30.11 6.17
CA ALA A 941 -30.85 31.39 6.76
C ALA A 941 -31.14 32.52 5.77
N LYS A 942 -31.70 33.63 6.28
CA LYS A 942 -32.05 34.77 5.43
C LYS A 942 -30.77 35.51 5.01
N THR A 943 -30.57 35.56 3.70
CA THR A 943 -29.32 35.96 3.06
C THR A 943 -29.54 37.08 2.05
N ALA A 944 -28.63 38.05 2.03
CA ALA A 944 -28.56 39.08 1.01
C ALA A 944 -27.23 38.99 0.23
N LEU A 945 -27.32 39.02 -1.10
CA LEU A 945 -26.14 39.06 -1.97
C LEU A 945 -25.87 40.51 -2.39
N MET A 946 -24.96 41.19 -1.70
CA MET A 946 -24.63 42.60 -1.95
C MET A 946 -23.20 42.97 -1.52
N THR A 947 -22.69 44.05 -2.11
CA THR A 947 -21.49 44.72 -1.61
C THR A 947 -21.78 45.39 -0.26
N PHE A 948 -20.94 45.16 0.74
CA PHE A 948 -21.22 45.58 2.12
C PHE A 948 -19.95 46.14 2.78
N GLY A 949 -19.71 47.46 2.69
CA GLY A 949 -18.61 48.15 3.38
C GLY A 949 -17.17 47.68 3.05
N GLY A 950 -16.98 46.80 2.07
CA GLY A 950 -15.71 46.10 1.85
C GLY A 950 -15.57 44.80 2.67
N TRP A 951 -16.45 44.58 3.66
CA TRP A 951 -16.54 43.37 4.47
C TRP A 951 -16.94 42.11 3.68
N THR A 952 -17.43 42.28 2.45
CA THR A 952 -17.71 41.20 1.49
C THR A 952 -16.83 41.25 0.24
N ALA A 953 -15.64 41.87 0.33
CA ALA A 953 -14.70 41.97 -0.81
C ALA A 953 -14.04 40.61 -1.12
N ASP A 954 -14.39 40.03 -2.27
CA ASP A 954 -14.07 38.65 -2.69
C ASP A 954 -14.85 37.56 -1.92
N ASP A 955 -14.17 36.83 -1.03
CA ASP A 955 -14.65 35.66 -0.29
C ASP A 955 -15.14 35.86 1.17
N PRO A 956 -14.91 37.00 1.85
CA PRO A 956 -15.49 37.32 3.14
C PRO A 956 -17.02 37.26 3.24
N ILE A 957 -17.52 36.84 4.40
CA ILE A 957 -18.95 36.73 4.73
C ILE A 957 -19.22 37.48 6.03
N VAL A 958 -20.30 38.27 6.05
CA VAL A 958 -20.77 38.96 7.27
C VAL A 958 -21.96 38.19 7.81
N VAL A 959 -21.98 37.94 9.12
CA VAL A 959 -23.07 37.23 9.80
C VAL A 959 -23.64 38.04 10.95
N SER A 960 -24.89 37.78 11.33
CA SER A 960 -25.47 38.32 12.55
C SER A 960 -24.90 37.61 13.80
N LYS A 961 -24.92 38.29 14.94
CA LYS A 961 -24.56 37.68 16.23
C LYS A 961 -25.46 36.47 16.55
N GLU A 962 -26.76 36.56 16.26
CA GLU A 962 -27.70 35.47 16.51
C GLU A 962 -27.42 34.25 15.64
N PHE A 963 -26.96 34.44 14.40
CA PHE A 963 -26.52 33.35 13.54
C PHE A 963 -25.26 32.68 14.12
N ALA A 964 -24.30 33.48 14.59
CA ALA A 964 -23.05 32.98 15.16
C ALA A 964 -23.23 32.21 16.49
N GLU A 965 -24.18 32.63 17.33
CA GLU A 965 -24.53 31.97 18.59
C GLU A 965 -25.37 30.70 18.38
N ARG A 966 -26.26 30.71 17.37
CA ARG A 966 -27.13 29.57 17.06
C ARG A 966 -26.36 28.40 16.44
N HIS A 967 -25.39 28.70 15.58
CA HIS A 967 -24.61 27.72 14.84
C HIS A 967 -23.20 27.66 15.40
N ARG A 968 -22.84 26.55 16.04
CA ARG A 968 -21.57 26.41 16.77
C ARG A 968 -20.58 25.57 16.00
N ILE A 969 -19.29 25.85 16.21
CA ILE A 969 -18.16 25.16 15.59
C ILE A 969 -17.24 24.61 16.67
N ARG A 970 -16.46 23.59 16.32
CA ARG A 970 -15.44 23.02 17.20
C ARG A 970 -14.10 23.69 16.97
N GLY A 971 -13.62 24.35 18.01
CA GLY A 971 -12.33 25.02 18.01
C GLY A 971 -11.19 24.13 18.51
N ALA A 972 -10.12 24.78 18.98
CA ALA A 972 -8.99 24.10 19.60
C ALA A 972 -9.43 23.22 20.79
N GLY A 973 -8.87 22.01 20.89
CA GLY A 973 -9.23 21.05 21.94
C GLY A 973 -10.58 20.36 21.76
N GLY A 974 -11.25 20.55 20.61
CA GLY A 974 -12.51 19.85 20.27
C GLY A 974 -13.75 20.37 20.99
N GLN A 975 -13.64 21.50 21.69
CA GLN A 975 -14.75 22.14 22.40
C GLN A 975 -15.63 22.94 21.45
N GLU A 976 -16.95 22.89 21.66
CA GLU A 976 -17.89 23.71 20.92
C GLU A 976 -17.89 25.16 21.41
N ARG A 977 -17.89 26.08 20.46
CA ARG A 977 -17.99 27.51 20.68
C ARG A 977 -18.78 28.16 19.55
N ASP A 978 -19.23 29.37 19.82
CA ASP A 978 -19.91 30.19 18.83
C ASP A 978 -18.95 30.49 17.68
N LEU A 979 -19.51 30.78 16.51
CA LEU A 979 -18.71 31.22 15.37
C LEU A 979 -18.03 32.55 15.69
N VAL A 980 -16.76 32.66 15.32
CA VAL A 980 -15.97 33.89 15.49
C VAL A 980 -15.39 34.35 14.15
N VAL A 981 -14.92 35.59 14.11
CA VAL A 981 -14.20 36.13 12.96
C VAL A 981 -12.99 35.25 12.63
N GLY A 982 -12.86 34.87 11.35
CA GLY A 982 -11.84 33.95 10.87
C GLY A 982 -12.34 32.51 10.63
N ASP A 983 -13.47 32.11 11.23
CA ASP A 983 -14.07 30.80 10.95
C ASP A 983 -14.61 30.74 9.53
N LYS A 984 -14.66 29.53 8.96
CA LYS A 984 -15.08 29.31 7.57
C LYS A 984 -16.44 28.64 7.48
N ILE A 985 -17.33 29.24 6.69
CA ILE A 985 -18.64 28.68 6.32
C ILE A 985 -18.75 28.55 4.80
N SER A 986 -19.72 27.78 4.32
CA SER A 986 -19.98 27.61 2.88
C SER A 986 -21.47 27.59 2.61
N ASP A 987 -21.92 28.06 1.46
CA ASP A 987 -23.25 27.65 0.96
C ASP A 987 -23.22 26.17 0.48
N LEU A 988 -24.37 25.64 0.09
CA LEU A 988 -24.49 24.30 -0.50
C LEU A 988 -23.97 24.20 -1.95
N HIS A 989 -23.24 25.21 -2.45
CA HIS A 989 -22.84 25.32 -3.84
C HIS A 989 -21.33 25.58 -4.00
N GLY A 990 -20.57 25.28 -2.94
CA GLY A 990 -19.11 25.34 -2.93
C GLY A 990 -18.57 26.77 -2.87
N ASN A 991 -19.38 27.76 -2.44
CA ASN A 991 -18.91 29.10 -2.09
C ASN A 991 -18.51 29.15 -0.62
N LYS A 992 -17.29 28.70 -0.36
CA LYS A 992 -16.65 28.86 0.94
C LYS A 992 -16.23 30.32 1.14
N GLY A 993 -16.48 30.85 2.32
CA GLY A 993 -16.05 32.17 2.74
C GLY A 993 -15.68 32.23 4.21
N VAL A 994 -14.87 33.22 4.56
CA VAL A 994 -14.39 33.44 5.94
C VAL A 994 -15.26 34.50 6.59
N ILE A 995 -15.70 34.26 7.82
CA ILE A 995 -16.44 35.26 8.58
C ILE A 995 -15.51 36.45 8.83
N SER A 996 -15.84 37.60 8.26
CA SER A 996 -15.04 38.83 8.39
C SER A 996 -15.58 39.77 9.46
N LEU A 997 -16.90 39.73 9.70
CA LEU A 997 -17.57 40.56 10.67
C LEU A 997 -18.79 39.83 11.23
N ILE A 998 -18.98 39.95 12.55
CA ILE A 998 -20.19 39.53 13.26
C ILE A 998 -20.89 40.79 13.74
N VAL A 999 -22.13 41.01 13.27
CA VAL A 999 -22.89 42.22 13.58
C VAL A 999 -23.90 41.95 14.68
N ASP A 1000 -23.72 42.60 15.83
CA ASP A 1000 -24.75 42.70 16.86
C ASP A 1000 -25.71 43.84 16.47
N ARG A 1001 -26.92 43.48 16.03
CA ARG A 1001 -27.93 44.45 15.60
C ARG A 1001 -28.41 45.35 16.74
N ASP A 1002 -28.27 44.91 17.98
CA ASP A 1002 -28.70 45.66 19.16
C ASP A 1002 -27.55 46.48 19.77
N MET A 1003 -26.35 46.42 19.16
CA MET A 1003 -25.15 47.16 19.60
C MET A 1003 -25.42 48.66 19.79
N PRO A 1004 -25.15 49.24 20.97
CA PRO A 1004 -25.24 50.68 21.18
C PRO A 1004 -24.45 51.45 20.13
N LEU A 1005 -24.99 52.57 19.63
CA LEU A 1005 -24.34 53.34 18.54
C LEU A 1005 -22.96 53.88 18.92
N GLN A 1006 -22.71 54.07 20.22
CA GLN A 1006 -21.40 54.49 20.72
C GLN A 1006 -20.36 53.39 20.48
N ASP A 1007 -20.66 52.15 20.88
CA ASP A 1007 -19.79 50.99 20.68
C ASP A 1007 -19.57 50.72 19.17
N ALA A 1008 -20.63 50.90 18.36
CA ALA A 1008 -20.54 50.77 16.91
C ALA A 1008 -19.64 51.84 16.26
N GLN A 1009 -19.58 53.05 16.83
CA GLN A 1009 -18.65 54.10 16.40
C GLN A 1009 -17.21 53.75 16.76
N GLU A 1010 -16.97 53.20 17.95
CA GLU A 1010 -15.64 52.77 18.40
C GLU A 1010 -15.08 51.62 17.55
N GLN A 1011 -15.96 50.73 17.07
CA GLN A 1011 -15.61 49.61 16.20
C GLN A 1011 -15.66 49.93 14.69
N GLU A 1012 -16.02 51.17 14.31
CA GLU A 1012 -16.17 51.62 12.92
C GLU A 1012 -17.19 50.79 12.09
N VAL A 1013 -18.30 50.34 12.71
CA VAL A 1013 -19.33 49.45 12.10
C VAL A 1013 -20.76 50.02 12.15
N VAL A 1014 -20.90 51.35 12.27
CA VAL A 1014 -22.21 52.02 12.42
C VAL A 1014 -23.16 51.73 11.26
N GLU A 1015 -22.66 51.76 10.02
CA GLU A 1015 -23.46 51.50 8.82
C GLU A 1015 -23.96 50.07 8.80
N GLU A 1016 -23.10 49.11 9.13
CA GLU A 1016 -23.40 47.68 9.19
C GLU A 1016 -24.48 47.39 10.24
N VAL A 1017 -24.35 47.96 11.45
CA VAL A 1017 -25.37 47.84 12.50
C VAL A 1017 -26.71 48.42 12.03
N HIS A 1018 -26.72 49.56 11.35
CA HIS A 1018 -27.96 50.13 10.79
C HIS A 1018 -28.62 49.21 9.74
N TRP A 1019 -27.83 48.57 8.88
CA TRP A 1019 -28.36 47.60 7.91
C TRP A 1019 -29.04 46.41 8.58
N PHE A 1020 -28.42 45.82 9.60
CA PHE A 1020 -29.01 44.70 10.34
C PHE A 1020 -30.23 45.12 11.17
N ARG A 1021 -30.23 46.33 11.76
CA ARG A 1021 -31.42 46.89 12.44
C ARG A 1021 -32.62 47.09 11.53
N ALA A 1022 -32.37 47.59 10.31
CA ALA A 1022 -33.41 47.79 9.31
C ALA A 1022 -34.00 46.45 8.80
N ASN A 1023 -33.29 45.34 9.00
CA ASN A 1023 -33.69 44.02 8.53
C ASN A 1023 -33.58 42.97 9.66
N PRO A 1024 -34.53 42.95 10.64
CA PRO A 1024 -34.45 42.08 11.81
C PRO A 1024 -34.48 40.56 11.56
N GLY A 1025 -34.64 40.11 10.32
CA GLY A 1025 -34.50 38.70 9.96
C GLY A 1025 -33.20 38.37 9.23
N LEU A 1026 -32.37 39.36 8.87
CA LEU A 1026 -31.15 39.13 8.08
C LEU A 1026 -30.09 38.43 8.93
N ASP A 1027 -29.57 37.32 8.42
CA ASP A 1027 -28.56 36.51 9.10
C ASP A 1027 -27.21 36.57 8.39
N VAL A 1028 -27.19 36.57 7.05
CA VAL A 1028 -25.95 36.49 6.28
C VAL A 1028 -25.92 37.51 5.15
N VAL A 1029 -24.77 38.16 4.95
CA VAL A 1029 -24.48 39.00 3.77
C VAL A 1029 -23.26 38.45 3.05
N MET A 1030 -23.41 38.13 1.77
CA MET A 1030 -22.33 37.64 0.92
C MET A 1030 -22.15 38.48 -0.33
N SER A 1031 -20.98 38.36 -0.96
CA SER A 1031 -20.68 38.98 -2.24
C SER A 1031 -21.59 38.46 -3.37
N PRO A 1032 -22.15 39.33 -4.23
CA PRO A 1032 -22.93 38.91 -5.40
C PRO A 1032 -22.04 38.39 -6.54
N PHE A 1033 -20.73 38.62 -6.48
CA PHE A 1033 -19.81 38.32 -7.59
C PHE A 1033 -19.40 36.84 -7.66
N SER A 1034 -19.54 36.10 -6.56
CA SER A 1034 -19.23 34.66 -6.48
C SER A 1034 -20.05 33.84 -7.48
N LEU A 1035 -21.34 34.18 -7.65
CA LEU A 1035 -22.26 33.53 -8.59
C LEU A 1035 -21.75 33.56 -10.03
N ILE A 1036 -21.33 34.74 -10.50
CA ILE A 1036 -20.96 34.97 -11.91
C ILE A 1036 -19.55 34.46 -12.18
N SER A 1037 -18.60 34.77 -11.29
CA SER A 1037 -17.19 34.40 -11.45
C SER A 1037 -16.98 32.89 -11.41
N ARG A 1038 -17.72 32.18 -10.56
CA ARG A 1038 -17.58 30.73 -10.33
C ARG A 1038 -18.57 29.89 -11.14
N ARG A 1039 -19.53 30.54 -11.82
CA ARG A 1039 -20.63 29.91 -12.57
C ARG A 1039 -21.54 29.04 -11.70
N ASN A 1040 -21.74 29.43 -10.44
CA ASN A 1040 -22.53 28.69 -9.45
C ASN A 1040 -23.99 29.14 -9.51
N ALA A 1041 -24.70 28.75 -10.57
CA ALA A 1041 -26.10 29.13 -10.72
C ALA A 1041 -27.01 28.46 -9.68
N GLY A 1042 -26.55 27.39 -9.04
CA GLY A 1042 -27.24 26.69 -7.96
C GLY A 1042 -27.55 27.60 -6.77
N SER A 1043 -26.59 28.39 -6.28
CA SER A 1043 -26.81 29.30 -5.13
C SER A 1043 -27.92 30.31 -5.39
N ALA A 1044 -27.96 30.87 -6.61
CA ALA A 1044 -29.01 31.79 -7.01
C ALA A 1044 -30.38 31.08 -7.09
N ARG A 1045 -30.40 29.83 -7.57
CA ARG A 1045 -31.62 29.02 -7.62
C ARG A 1045 -32.14 28.67 -6.24
N GLU A 1046 -31.28 28.25 -5.30
CA GLU A 1046 -31.66 28.00 -3.92
C GLU A 1046 -32.27 29.26 -3.30
N LEU A 1047 -31.54 30.38 -3.35
CA LEU A 1047 -31.96 31.65 -2.78
C LEU A 1047 -33.32 32.14 -3.32
N MET A 1048 -33.54 32.01 -4.63
CA MET A 1048 -34.78 32.43 -5.30
C MET A 1048 -35.94 31.44 -5.12
N SER A 1049 -35.64 30.18 -4.78
CA SER A 1049 -36.64 29.14 -4.53
C SER A 1049 -37.14 29.13 -3.07
N GLY A 1050 -36.35 29.68 -2.14
CA GLY A 1050 -36.74 29.87 -0.75
C GLY A 1050 -37.70 31.04 -0.54
N ASN A 1051 -37.90 31.43 0.73
CA ASN A 1051 -38.74 32.57 1.05
C ASN A 1051 -38.03 33.89 0.71
N VAL A 1052 -38.41 34.47 -0.43
CA VAL A 1052 -37.91 35.77 -0.89
C VAL A 1052 -38.58 36.89 -0.11
N SER A 1053 -37.80 37.89 0.31
CA SER A 1053 -38.30 39.07 1.02
C SER A 1053 -37.53 40.34 0.65
N ASP A 1054 -38.14 41.49 0.93
CA ASP A 1054 -37.57 42.78 0.61
C ASP A 1054 -36.41 43.14 1.56
N LEU A 1055 -35.47 43.93 1.05
CA LEU A 1055 -34.33 44.43 1.82
C LEU A 1055 -34.47 45.96 2.00
N HIS A 1056 -34.40 46.42 3.25
CA HIS A 1056 -34.49 47.83 3.61
C HIS A 1056 -33.09 48.42 3.83
N SER A 1057 -32.77 49.52 3.16
CA SER A 1057 -31.55 50.27 3.47
C SER A 1057 -31.70 51.13 4.74
N PRO A 1058 -30.60 51.51 5.40
CA PRO A 1058 -30.60 52.44 6.53
C PRO A 1058 -31.32 53.77 6.25
N ASN A 1059 -31.32 54.21 4.98
CA ASN A 1059 -31.94 55.46 4.55
C ASN A 1059 -33.43 55.32 4.23
N GLY A 1060 -34.01 54.13 4.39
CA GLY A 1060 -35.43 53.85 4.15
C GLY A 1060 -35.77 53.35 2.74
N ASP A 1061 -34.80 53.26 1.81
CA ASP A 1061 -35.04 52.71 0.48
C ASP A 1061 -35.36 51.21 0.55
N LEU A 1062 -36.47 50.80 -0.06
CA LEU A 1062 -36.90 49.42 -0.20
C LEU A 1062 -36.33 48.81 -1.49
N ARG A 1063 -35.74 47.63 -1.39
CA ARG A 1063 -35.32 46.82 -2.53
C ARG A 1063 -36.17 45.54 -2.60
N PRO A 1064 -37.17 45.49 -3.50
CA PRO A 1064 -38.09 44.36 -3.57
C PRO A 1064 -37.41 43.05 -3.92
N GLY A 1065 -37.68 42.00 -3.15
CA GLY A 1065 -37.15 40.65 -3.35
C GLY A 1065 -35.63 40.54 -3.38
N ALA A 1066 -34.92 41.46 -2.73
CA ALA A 1066 -33.46 41.53 -2.72
C ALA A 1066 -32.79 40.63 -1.65
N SER A 1067 -33.58 39.89 -0.87
CA SER A 1067 -33.11 38.87 0.06
C SER A 1067 -33.92 37.57 -0.09
N GLY A 1068 -33.31 36.43 0.21
CA GLY A 1068 -33.97 35.12 0.19
C GLY A 1068 -33.43 34.22 1.29
N GLU A 1069 -33.80 32.94 1.29
CA GLU A 1069 -33.31 31.97 2.26
C GLU A 1069 -32.47 30.89 1.56
N MET A 1070 -31.32 30.55 2.14
CA MET A 1070 -30.44 29.46 1.69
C MET A 1070 -29.75 28.79 2.87
N ARG A 1071 -29.27 27.56 2.72
CA ARG A 1071 -28.56 26.83 3.78
C ARG A 1071 -27.06 27.08 3.74
N PHE A 1072 -26.46 27.00 4.92
CA PHE A 1072 -25.03 27.07 5.10
C PHE A 1072 -24.48 25.80 5.72
N VAL A 1073 -23.24 25.49 5.37
CA VAL A 1073 -22.43 24.45 5.97
C VAL A 1073 -21.47 25.12 6.93
N VAL A 1074 -21.61 24.82 8.22
CA VAL A 1074 -20.61 25.16 9.24
C VAL A 1074 -19.47 24.16 9.08
N THR A 1075 -18.30 24.63 8.64
CA THR A 1075 -17.20 23.71 8.31
C THR A 1075 -16.37 23.35 9.54
N HIS A 1076 -15.57 22.29 9.47
CA HIS A 1076 -14.53 21.97 10.48
C HIS A 1076 -13.32 22.94 10.48
N MET A 1077 -13.33 24.03 9.70
CA MET A 1077 -12.18 24.93 9.57
C MET A 1077 -12.29 26.10 10.56
N ALA A 1078 -12.11 25.78 11.84
CA ALA A 1078 -12.05 26.76 12.91
C ALA A 1078 -10.73 27.54 12.91
N VAL A 1079 -10.79 28.85 13.17
CA VAL A 1079 -9.61 29.75 13.06
C VAL A 1079 -8.52 29.42 14.08
N ASP A 1080 -8.92 29.07 15.30
CA ASP A 1080 -8.08 28.74 16.44
C ASP A 1080 -7.38 27.37 16.29
N GLU A 1081 -7.94 26.44 15.53
CA GLU A 1081 -7.26 25.16 15.22
C GLU A 1081 -6.21 25.32 14.10
N LYS A 1082 -6.49 26.18 13.12
CA LYS A 1082 -5.61 26.40 11.95
C LYS A 1082 -4.48 27.38 12.23
N THR A 1083 -4.65 28.27 13.21
CA THR A 1083 -3.63 29.24 13.59
C THR A 1083 -2.70 28.63 14.64
N LYS A 1084 -1.57 28.10 14.17
CA LYS A 1084 -0.50 27.59 15.05
C LYS A 1084 0.70 28.53 15.01
N ILE A 1085 1.14 28.94 16.20
CA ILE A 1085 2.44 29.55 16.45
C ILE A 1085 3.31 28.41 16.97
N TYR A 1086 4.43 28.16 16.30
CA TYR A 1086 5.37 27.11 16.71
C TYR A 1086 6.43 27.77 17.57
N ASP A 1087 6.65 27.23 18.75
CA ASP A 1087 7.76 27.61 19.60
C ASP A 1087 9.09 26.98 19.11
N ASP A 1088 10.21 27.43 19.67
CA ASP A 1088 11.54 26.99 19.26
C ASP A 1088 11.83 25.52 19.60
N GLU A 1089 11.14 24.91 20.57
CA GLU A 1089 11.29 23.49 20.91
C GLU A 1089 10.58 22.63 19.87
N GLN A 1090 9.38 23.02 19.46
CA GLN A 1090 8.68 22.42 18.33
C GLN A 1090 9.57 22.51 17.09
N VAL A 1091 10.17 23.67 16.80
CA VAL A 1091 11.10 23.86 15.68
C VAL A 1091 12.34 22.97 15.81
N ARG A 1092 12.97 22.91 17.00
CA ARG A 1092 14.13 22.05 17.28
C ARG A 1092 13.80 20.55 17.20
N ALA A 1093 12.57 20.16 17.57
CA ALA A 1093 12.02 18.82 17.37
C ALA A 1093 11.59 18.55 15.92
N GLY A 1094 11.88 19.47 14.99
CA GLY A 1094 11.60 19.36 13.56
C GLY A 1094 10.15 19.69 13.18
N LYS A 1095 9.36 20.27 14.08
CA LYS A 1095 7.99 20.76 13.84
C LYS A 1095 8.01 22.26 13.54
N GLY A 1096 7.42 22.68 12.42
CA GLY A 1096 7.35 24.09 12.09
C GLY A 1096 6.75 24.29 10.72
N ARG A 1097 6.67 25.55 10.26
CA ARG A 1097 6.32 25.81 8.87
C ARG A 1097 7.48 25.41 7.97
N LYS A 1098 7.20 24.55 7.00
CA LYS A 1098 8.20 24.13 6.01
C LYS A 1098 8.57 25.31 5.10
N ALA A 1099 9.78 25.86 5.28
CA ALA A 1099 10.36 26.79 4.32
C ALA A 1099 10.68 26.04 3.01
N SER A 1100 9.93 26.35 1.96
CA SER A 1100 10.00 25.60 0.70
C SER A 1100 11.07 26.15 -0.24
N SER A 1101 11.53 25.32 -1.19
CA SER A 1101 12.43 25.77 -2.26
C SER A 1101 11.86 26.93 -3.08
N GLN A 1102 10.54 27.04 -3.21
CA GLN A 1102 9.90 28.16 -3.90
C GLN A 1102 10.05 29.47 -3.12
N LEU A 1103 9.99 29.41 -1.77
CA LEU A 1103 10.27 30.57 -0.92
C LEU A 1103 11.75 30.96 -1.04
N ALA A 1104 12.67 29.99 -1.09
CA ALA A 1104 14.08 30.24 -1.34
C ALA A 1104 14.30 30.96 -2.69
N TRP A 1105 13.63 30.54 -3.76
CA TRP A 1105 13.70 31.23 -5.06
C TRP A 1105 13.15 32.66 -5.00
N ALA A 1106 12.06 32.88 -4.26
CA ALA A 1106 11.50 34.22 -4.07
C ALA A 1106 12.49 35.12 -3.31
N LEU A 1107 13.06 34.64 -2.19
CA LEU A 1107 14.06 35.37 -1.41
C LEU A 1107 15.34 35.66 -2.21
N GLN A 1108 15.79 34.69 -3.02
CA GLN A 1108 16.92 34.87 -3.93
C GLN A 1108 16.61 35.92 -5.00
N SER A 1109 15.39 35.95 -5.54
CA SER A 1109 14.97 36.98 -6.51
C SER A 1109 14.97 38.40 -5.93
N GLN A 1110 14.80 38.52 -4.61
CA GLN A 1110 14.86 39.77 -3.86
C GLN A 1110 16.26 40.04 -3.26
N ASP A 1111 17.26 39.22 -3.58
CA ASP A 1111 18.63 39.33 -3.09
C ASP A 1111 18.70 39.45 -1.56
N CYS A 1112 18.06 38.51 -0.85
CA CYS A 1112 18.02 38.46 0.62
C CYS A 1112 18.93 37.36 1.20
N PRO A 1113 20.27 37.43 1.06
CA PRO A 1113 21.19 36.37 1.46
C PRO A 1113 21.28 36.14 2.97
N ALA A 1114 20.97 37.17 3.79
CA ALA A 1114 20.94 37.03 5.25
C ALA A 1114 19.74 36.19 5.70
N ILE A 1115 18.55 36.44 5.15
CA ILE A 1115 17.32 35.67 5.44
C ILE A 1115 17.46 34.24 4.91
N MET A 1116 18.10 34.08 3.75
CA MET A 1116 18.41 32.74 3.20
C MET A 1116 19.33 31.94 4.12
N ARG A 1117 20.37 32.57 4.71
CA ARG A 1117 21.21 31.91 5.71
C ARG A 1117 20.41 31.55 6.95
N GLU A 1118 19.63 32.47 7.50
CA GLU A 1118 18.80 32.21 8.68
C GLU A 1118 17.84 31.02 8.49
N PHE A 1119 17.20 30.90 7.33
CA PHE A 1119 16.26 29.80 7.07
C PHE A 1119 16.91 28.46 6.71
N TYR A 1120 18.14 28.45 6.18
CA TYR A 1120 18.71 27.27 5.53
C TYR A 1120 20.16 26.89 5.95
N ASP A 1121 20.91 27.70 6.74
CA ASP A 1121 22.32 27.44 7.12
C ASP A 1121 22.52 26.10 7.86
N HIS A 1122 21.52 25.67 8.63
CA HIS A 1122 21.65 24.54 9.55
C HIS A 1122 21.40 23.18 8.88
N ASN A 1123 21.37 23.11 7.54
CA ASN A 1123 21.03 21.90 6.78
C ASN A 1123 22.23 21.00 6.45
N SER A 1124 23.33 21.16 7.19
CA SER A 1124 24.62 20.48 6.98
C SER A 1124 24.52 18.95 6.95
N GLY A 1125 23.57 18.36 7.68
CA GLY A 1125 23.32 16.91 7.65
C GLY A 1125 22.72 16.42 6.32
N ALA A 1126 21.81 17.18 5.71
CA ALA A 1126 21.25 16.83 4.40
C ALA A 1126 22.26 17.07 3.28
N GLU A 1127 23.05 18.14 3.39
CA GLU A 1127 24.15 18.45 2.48
C GLU A 1127 25.25 17.38 2.53
N SER A 1128 25.68 16.97 3.74
CA SER A 1128 26.64 15.89 3.95
C SER A 1128 26.12 14.56 3.38
N ASN A 1129 24.86 14.19 3.68
CA ASN A 1129 24.25 13.01 3.09
C ASN A 1129 24.16 13.06 1.56
N LEU A 1130 23.82 14.22 0.98
CA LEU A 1130 23.78 14.40 -0.47
C LEU A 1130 25.17 14.28 -1.08
N ARG A 1131 26.18 14.91 -0.47
CA ARG A 1131 27.57 14.84 -0.90
C ARG A 1131 28.10 13.41 -0.83
N GLU A 1132 27.82 12.67 0.24
CA GLU A 1132 28.14 11.24 0.36
C GLU A 1132 27.48 10.40 -0.74
N TYR A 1133 26.20 10.66 -1.04
CA TYR A 1133 25.51 10.03 -2.17
C TYR A 1133 26.17 10.34 -3.52
N LEU A 1134 26.60 11.59 -3.72
CA LEU A 1134 27.33 12.00 -4.91
C LEU A 1134 28.68 11.28 -4.99
N LEU A 1135 29.42 11.18 -3.89
CA LEU A 1135 30.72 10.51 -3.82
C LEU A 1135 30.64 9.02 -4.18
N VAL A 1136 29.61 8.33 -3.69
CA VAL A 1136 29.30 6.94 -4.06
C VAL A 1136 28.93 6.83 -5.55
N ALA A 1137 28.28 7.85 -6.12
CA ALA A 1137 27.95 7.92 -7.54
C ALA A 1137 29.12 8.40 -8.42
N GLY A 1138 30.31 8.62 -7.87
CA GLY A 1138 31.49 9.10 -8.60
C GLY A 1138 31.47 10.60 -8.90
N MET A 1139 30.70 11.37 -8.14
CA MET A 1139 30.62 12.83 -8.20
C MET A 1139 31.02 13.44 -6.85
N ASP A 1140 31.41 14.70 -6.80
CA ASP A 1140 31.57 15.43 -5.55
C ASP A 1140 30.86 16.79 -5.67
N MET A 1141 30.63 17.47 -4.55
CA MET A 1141 30.03 18.79 -4.50
C MET A 1141 30.90 19.71 -3.64
N GLU A 1142 31.30 20.84 -4.21
CA GLU A 1142 32.01 21.90 -3.51
C GLU A 1142 31.11 22.65 -2.53
N ALA A 1143 31.71 23.41 -1.62
CA ALA A 1143 31.01 24.25 -0.66
C ALA A 1143 30.11 25.33 -1.30
N ASP A 1144 30.31 25.64 -2.59
CA ASP A 1144 29.46 26.55 -3.37
C ASP A 1144 28.34 25.82 -4.16
N GLY A 1145 28.21 24.50 -3.98
CA GLY A 1145 27.24 23.66 -4.68
C GLY A 1145 27.68 23.19 -6.07
N THR A 1146 28.90 23.50 -6.50
CA THR A 1146 29.43 23.07 -7.80
C THR A 1146 29.67 21.56 -7.81
N LEU A 1147 29.02 20.85 -8.74
CA LEU A 1147 29.21 19.41 -8.92
C LEU A 1147 30.48 19.10 -9.72
N ARG A 1148 31.25 18.11 -9.27
CA ARG A 1148 32.48 17.61 -9.91
C ARG A 1148 32.37 16.10 -10.17
N VAL A 1149 33.10 15.59 -11.17
CA VAL A 1149 33.20 14.14 -11.42
C VAL A 1149 34.55 13.65 -10.89
N VAL A 1150 34.50 12.70 -9.97
CA VAL A 1150 35.70 12.19 -9.28
C VAL A 1150 36.56 11.40 -10.26
N GLY A 1151 37.82 11.82 -10.44
CA GLY A 1151 38.83 11.11 -11.24
C GLY A 1151 39.03 11.58 -12.69
N GLN A 1152 38.27 12.57 -13.20
CA GLN A 1152 38.51 13.17 -14.52
C GLN A 1152 39.23 14.53 -14.47
N ALA A 1153 39.30 15.19 -13.31
CA ALA A 1153 39.74 16.58 -13.20
C ALA A 1153 40.97 16.82 -12.29
N GLU A 1154 41.54 15.80 -11.63
CA GLU A 1154 42.59 15.99 -10.61
C GLU A 1154 43.87 15.19 -10.88
N GLY A 1155 45.00 15.79 -10.51
CA GLY A 1155 46.28 15.10 -10.35
C GLY A 1155 46.23 14.11 -9.19
N LEU A 1156 47.11 13.10 -9.20
CA LEU A 1156 47.14 12.02 -8.21
C LEU A 1156 47.23 12.46 -6.74
N ASP A 1157 47.65 13.70 -6.47
CA ASP A 1157 47.86 14.26 -5.14
C ASP A 1157 46.67 15.09 -4.59
N GLU A 1158 45.62 15.33 -5.39
CA GLU A 1158 44.44 16.13 -4.97
C GLU A 1158 43.20 15.28 -4.64
N ARG A 1159 43.31 13.95 -4.72
CA ARG A 1159 42.19 13.05 -4.38
C ARG A 1159 41.82 13.20 -2.91
N PRO A 1160 40.53 13.41 -2.55
CA PRO A 1160 40.12 13.35 -1.16
C PRO A 1160 40.45 11.98 -0.56
N GLU A 1161 40.99 11.97 0.67
CA GLU A 1161 41.30 10.73 1.40
C GLU A 1161 40.02 9.89 1.53
N ARG A 1162 39.94 8.80 0.76
CA ARG A 1162 38.85 7.84 0.87
C ARG A 1162 39.07 6.99 2.11
N ARG A 1163 38.01 6.79 2.91
CA ARG A 1163 37.99 5.77 3.96
C ARG A 1163 38.07 4.39 3.31
N PHE A 1164 39.26 3.80 3.31
CA PHE A 1164 39.44 2.41 2.93
C PHE A 1164 39.05 1.52 4.10
N ILE A 1165 38.13 0.59 3.83
CA ILE A 1165 37.70 -0.40 4.81
C ILE A 1165 38.60 -1.62 4.62
N PRO A 1166 39.52 -1.88 5.56
CA PRO A 1166 40.43 -3.01 5.45
C PRO A 1166 39.64 -4.31 5.44
N MET A 1167 40.03 -5.28 4.61
CA MET A 1167 39.35 -6.57 4.54
C MET A 1167 39.41 -7.27 5.93
N PRO A 1168 38.27 -7.53 6.59
CA PRO A 1168 38.27 -8.13 7.92
C PRO A 1168 38.75 -9.59 7.88
N GLU A 1169 39.41 -10.04 8.96
CA GLU A 1169 39.90 -11.42 9.05
C GLU A 1169 38.77 -12.46 8.94
N LEU A 1170 39.04 -13.56 8.24
CA LEU A 1170 38.09 -14.65 8.04
C LEU A 1170 37.83 -15.41 9.35
N LEU A 1171 36.73 -15.09 10.04
CA LEU A 1171 36.32 -15.82 11.23
C LEU A 1171 35.80 -17.21 10.87
N ARG A 1172 36.32 -18.25 11.55
CA ARG A 1172 35.97 -19.65 11.28
C ARG A 1172 35.19 -20.29 12.43
N THR A 1173 34.25 -21.17 12.08
CA THR A 1173 33.49 -22.01 13.02
C THR A 1173 34.35 -23.14 13.56
N GLN A 1174 34.07 -23.66 14.77
CA GLN A 1174 34.71 -24.89 15.24
C GLN A 1174 34.38 -26.07 14.30
N PRO A 1175 35.37 -26.91 13.96
CA PRO A 1175 35.14 -28.06 13.09
C PRO A 1175 34.26 -29.09 13.81
N ARG A 1176 33.21 -29.56 13.13
CA ARG A 1176 32.21 -30.47 13.73
C ARG A 1176 32.77 -31.86 14.09
N LYS A 1177 33.96 -32.21 13.59
CA LYS A 1177 34.73 -33.42 13.90
C LYS A 1177 36.23 -33.15 13.78
N GLU A 1178 37.03 -33.88 14.54
CA GLU A 1178 38.49 -33.81 14.51
C GLU A 1178 39.03 -34.19 13.11
N GLY A 1179 39.76 -33.28 12.45
CA GLY A 1179 40.32 -33.46 11.10
C GLY A 1179 39.52 -32.87 9.93
N GLN A 1180 38.36 -32.24 10.16
CA GLN A 1180 37.62 -31.52 9.10
C GLN A 1180 37.99 -30.03 9.07
N LEU A 1181 38.09 -29.42 7.89
CA LEU A 1181 38.38 -27.99 7.74
C LEU A 1181 37.24 -27.14 8.36
N PRO A 1182 37.55 -26.19 9.25
CA PRO A 1182 36.55 -25.31 9.85
C PRO A 1182 35.93 -24.37 8.80
N GLY A 1183 34.59 -24.30 8.77
CA GLY A 1183 33.81 -23.42 7.89
C GLY A 1183 33.86 -21.96 8.31
N LEU A 1184 33.32 -21.04 7.50
CA LEU A 1184 33.28 -19.61 7.83
C LEU A 1184 32.10 -19.28 8.75
N ASN A 1185 32.33 -18.44 9.76
CA ASN A 1185 31.30 -17.92 10.65
C ASN A 1185 30.64 -16.68 10.02
N THR A 1186 29.83 -16.90 9.00
CA THR A 1186 29.22 -15.84 8.18
C THR A 1186 28.32 -14.90 8.98
N THR A 1187 27.73 -15.35 10.08
CA THR A 1187 26.88 -14.52 10.95
C THR A 1187 27.71 -13.53 11.76
N ALA A 1188 28.82 -14.00 12.36
CA ALA A 1188 29.73 -13.12 13.07
C ALA A 1188 30.43 -12.14 12.11
N MET A 1189 30.83 -12.62 10.92
CA MET A 1189 31.44 -11.77 9.89
C MET A 1189 30.46 -10.73 9.33
N ARG A 1190 29.17 -11.08 9.14
CA ARG A 1190 28.13 -10.10 8.75
C ARG A 1190 27.89 -9.06 9.83
N LYS A 1191 27.89 -9.47 11.10
CA LYS A 1191 27.76 -8.54 12.22
C LYS A 1191 28.94 -7.59 12.26
N SER A 1192 30.17 -8.10 12.26
CA SER A 1192 31.39 -7.27 12.28
C SER A 1192 31.49 -6.36 11.06
N PHE A 1193 31.10 -6.84 9.88
CA PHE A 1193 31.10 -6.02 8.67
C PHE A 1193 29.98 -4.97 8.70
N GLY A 1194 28.80 -5.33 9.21
CA GLY A 1194 27.69 -4.39 9.44
C GLY A 1194 28.05 -3.30 10.44
N ASP A 1195 28.75 -3.66 11.53
CA ASP A 1195 29.30 -2.72 12.51
C ASP A 1195 30.38 -1.82 11.88
N LEU A 1196 31.12 -2.32 10.87
CA LEU A 1196 32.17 -1.57 10.14
C LEU A 1196 31.63 -0.55 9.13
N ILE A 1197 30.49 -0.82 8.49
CA ILE A 1197 29.88 0.03 7.44
C ILE A 1197 28.64 0.79 7.93
N GLY A 1198 28.18 0.54 9.16
CA GLY A 1198 26.93 1.06 9.71
C GLY A 1198 26.93 2.57 9.89
N ASP A 1199 28.11 3.18 9.98
CA ASP A 1199 28.26 4.57 10.40
C ASP A 1199 28.49 5.55 9.24
N ARG A 1200 29.21 5.16 8.17
CA ARG A 1200 29.42 5.91 6.89
C ARG A 1200 29.87 4.96 5.76
N GLY A 1201 29.69 5.36 4.50
CA GLY A 1201 30.20 4.62 3.32
C GLY A 1201 31.73 4.61 3.19
N GLY A 1202 32.27 3.75 2.33
CA GLY A 1202 33.72 3.65 2.04
C GLY A 1202 34.02 2.57 0.99
N ASP A 1203 35.24 2.58 0.44
CA ASP A 1203 35.71 1.57 -0.51
C ASP A 1203 36.36 0.40 0.25
N MET A 1204 35.93 -0.83 -0.04
CA MET A 1204 36.58 -2.02 0.51
C MET A 1204 37.93 -2.22 -0.19
N GLU A 1205 38.98 -2.47 0.59
CA GLU A 1205 40.26 -2.93 0.07
C GLU A 1205 40.05 -4.32 -0.59
N ILE A 1206 40.21 -4.41 -1.92
CA ILE A 1206 40.04 -5.67 -2.69
C ILE A 1206 41.34 -6.47 -2.69
#